data_AF-A0A940IGP6-F1
#
_entry.id   AF-A0A940IGP6-F1
#
_cell.length_a   1.000
_cell.length_b   1.000
_cell.length_c   1.000
_cell.angle_alpha   90.00
_cell.angle_beta   90.00
_cell.angle_gamma   90.00
#
_symmetry.space_group_name_H-M   'P 1'
#
loop_
_entity.id
_entity.type
_entity.pdbx_description
1 polymer ?
#
loop_
_entity_poly.entity_id
_entity_poly.type
_entity_poly.pdbx_seq_one_letter_code
_entity_poly.pdbx_strand_id
1 'polypeptide(L)'
;SISSEPAAAKAALMIDSSDWKTILSGLKNAQGKSIVNSISLKEGEDAFIGKAREIHRLGAAMVVMAFDEQGQATDFSRKTEICARAYRLLTEKAEIAPHDIIFDVNVLAIGTGIEEHADYAADFIRAVKWIKENLPGALTSGGISNLSFAFRGNNTVREAMHSAFLYHAIRAGLDMAIVNPGMLQVYDNIEPGLLKCVEDVIFNTDSGATERLIEKAADIAAAESTEKAEKTEKEKTGSDDRMKGKSPHISQNGQSPAVGAEDPGKRLAEALVSGRSDTLHQDLEECLKICGSATGIIEGPLMDGMQKVGELFGDGKMFLPQVVKSAKIMKDAVDYLQPYMGRDSDAAVNGSTDAGMDGTKTSGPKIVIATVRGDVHDIGKNITATVLRCNGFKVIDLGVMVDRDTILDTALREHADIIAASGLITPSLYQMEELCREMTARGMDTPLFIGGATTSALHTAVKLAPLYEHVFYGADASASAVMAKRCMADRERFEQEEHEAQERMRTIYRSGKSGGVHPEGNGTGPHDTEKVFPPESYLRDTSLEDPHANRIRTEDIPVGEISIREVLPLFDWKMFYAIWGIKYGKMSPDAPEMAGLRQEAEAVLREMTESGTCRIVAGVKWYSACSRKDDIILAGRDSGNINAASGKTILPMLRQEEPSPLPDGRKACLSLCDFVPPEEYGFTSPAGAFAVSVTDSRKGRPDGAPSDTGKCGCRECSCGPDYGSMLRRSVMNTLAEAASSWIDYRIGGDSGHWKIIKPAAGYASCPDHTLKRDILHLLPDSEKLGITLTESCGMIPEASVCGMIFIHRNAMYPDIRAIGRKQYDCYAARRGMTDEDARRFLGHLLRPAAPSIAPCP
;
A
#
# COMPACT_ATOMS: atom_id res chain seq x y z
N SER A 1 -5.20 21.28 -10.02
CA SER A 1 -6.41 21.59 -9.25
C SER A 1 -6.77 20.35 -8.47
N ILE A 2 -6.95 20.41 -7.15
CA ILE A 2 -7.36 19.24 -6.34
C ILE A 2 -8.70 18.69 -6.86
N SER A 3 -9.53 19.57 -7.42
CA SER A 3 -10.83 19.27 -8.04
C SER A 3 -10.78 18.54 -9.38
N SER A 4 -9.61 18.40 -10.01
CA SER A 4 -9.48 17.61 -11.25
C SER A 4 -9.11 16.14 -10.99
N GLU A 5 -8.86 15.77 -9.74
CA GLU A 5 -8.50 14.41 -9.33
C GLU A 5 -9.71 13.74 -8.65
N PRO A 6 -10.42 12.80 -9.31
CA PRO A 6 -11.67 12.23 -8.81
C PRO A 6 -11.55 11.50 -7.47
N ALA A 7 -10.37 10.97 -7.15
CA ALA A 7 -10.10 10.36 -5.85
C ALA A 7 -10.01 11.41 -4.73
N ALA A 8 -9.39 12.56 -5.00
CA ALA A 8 -9.27 13.65 -4.04
C ALA A 8 -10.57 14.46 -3.88
N ALA A 9 -11.31 14.66 -4.97
CA ALA A 9 -12.60 15.36 -4.97
C ALA A 9 -13.72 14.62 -4.20
N LYS A 10 -13.54 13.33 -3.90
CA LYS A 10 -14.45 12.54 -3.06
C LYS A 10 -14.24 12.77 -1.56
N ALA A 11 -13.07 13.24 -1.15
CA ALA A 11 -12.78 13.54 0.25
C ALA A 11 -13.36 14.92 0.61
N ALA A 12 -13.91 15.06 1.82
CA ALA A 12 -14.29 16.37 2.34
C ALA A 12 -13.02 17.21 2.52
N LEU A 13 -12.92 18.33 1.79
CA LEU A 13 -11.76 19.22 1.85
C LEU A 13 -11.95 20.24 2.97
N MET A 14 -11.00 20.28 3.91
CA MET A 14 -10.91 21.36 4.89
C MET A 14 -9.95 22.44 4.37
N ILE A 15 -10.44 23.67 4.21
CA ILE A 15 -9.65 24.83 3.80
C ILE A 15 -9.29 25.62 5.05
N ASP A 16 -8.00 25.64 5.38
CA ASP A 16 -7.47 26.30 6.57
C ASP A 16 -6.55 27.48 6.19
N SER A 17 -6.92 28.69 6.61
CA SER A 17 -6.10 29.89 6.43
C SER A 17 -6.56 31.02 7.35
N SER A 18 -5.62 31.84 7.80
CA SER A 18 -5.94 33.10 8.48
C SER A 18 -6.27 34.25 7.51
N ASP A 19 -5.98 34.09 6.21
CA ASP A 19 -6.27 35.08 5.17
C ASP A 19 -7.59 34.78 4.46
N TRP A 20 -8.53 35.72 4.56
CA TRP A 20 -9.86 35.59 3.98
C TRP A 20 -9.84 35.46 2.46
N LYS A 21 -8.92 36.14 1.76
CA LYS A 21 -8.82 36.05 0.29
C LYS A 21 -8.37 34.65 -0.14
N THR A 22 -7.49 34.02 0.63
CA THR A 22 -7.04 32.65 0.43
C THR A 22 -8.18 31.66 0.64
N ILE A 23 -8.99 31.81 1.69
CA ILE A 23 -10.20 30.98 1.92
C ILE A 23 -11.14 31.07 0.71
N LEU A 24 -11.47 32.29 0.26
CA LEU A 24 -12.37 32.49 -0.89
C LEU A 24 -11.81 31.89 -2.17
N SER A 25 -10.51 32.02 -2.39
CA SER A 25 -9.85 31.43 -3.56
C SER A 25 -9.89 29.91 -3.49
N GLY A 26 -9.66 29.33 -2.31
CA GLY A 26 -9.78 27.89 -2.08
C GLY A 26 -11.20 27.38 -2.37
N LEU A 27 -12.21 28.03 -1.80
CA LEU A 27 -13.62 27.64 -1.97
C LEU A 27 -14.07 27.70 -3.43
N LYS A 28 -13.68 28.75 -4.16
CA LYS A 28 -13.98 28.89 -5.60
C LYS A 28 -13.33 27.83 -6.47
N ASN A 29 -12.29 27.16 -5.97
CA ASN A 29 -11.54 26.15 -6.71
C ASN A 29 -11.76 24.72 -6.17
N ALA A 30 -12.58 24.53 -5.13
CA ALA A 30 -12.90 23.25 -4.54
C ALA A 30 -14.23 22.71 -5.09
N GLN A 31 -14.31 21.40 -5.31
CA GLN A 31 -15.54 20.69 -5.66
C GLN A 31 -16.09 19.95 -4.43
N GLY A 32 -17.42 19.87 -4.31
CA GLY A 32 -18.09 19.26 -3.17
C GLY A 32 -18.29 20.23 -2.00
N LYS A 33 -18.79 19.71 -0.87
CA LYS A 33 -19.04 20.49 0.34
C LYS A 33 -17.77 20.56 1.19
N SER A 34 -17.02 21.64 1.03
CA SER A 34 -15.81 21.91 1.81
C SER A 34 -16.15 22.37 3.24
N ILE A 35 -15.17 22.30 4.14
CA ILE A 35 -15.24 22.85 5.49
C ILE A 35 -14.22 23.99 5.59
N VAL A 36 -14.64 25.17 6.06
CA VAL A 36 -13.72 26.30 6.31
C VAL A 36 -13.25 26.29 7.75
N ASN A 37 -11.94 26.21 7.96
CA ASN A 37 -11.31 26.36 9.28
C ASN A 37 -10.54 27.70 9.32
N SER A 38 -10.97 28.72 10.04
CA SER A 38 -12.21 28.89 10.80
C SER A 38 -12.70 30.34 10.70
N ILE A 39 -13.92 30.60 11.17
CA ILE A 39 -14.43 31.96 11.43
C ILE A 39 -14.69 32.15 12.92
N SER A 40 -14.74 33.41 13.37
CA SER A 40 -15.03 33.73 14.78
C SER A 40 -15.60 35.15 14.93
N LEU A 41 -16.07 35.48 16.14
CA LEU A 41 -16.66 36.77 16.48
C LEU A 41 -15.61 37.86 16.81
N LYS A 42 -14.31 37.56 16.75
CA LYS A 42 -13.22 38.48 17.14
C LYS A 42 -13.23 39.84 16.42
N GLU A 43 -13.78 39.90 15.21
CA GLU A 43 -13.87 41.10 14.37
C GLU A 43 -15.26 41.77 14.45
N GLY A 44 -16.13 41.31 15.36
CA GLY A 44 -17.49 41.79 15.53
C GLY A 44 -18.54 41.00 14.73
N GLU A 45 -19.81 41.21 15.07
CA GLU A 45 -20.95 40.47 14.49
C GLU A 45 -21.09 40.64 12.99
N ASP A 46 -20.94 41.87 12.48
CA ASP A 46 -21.15 42.16 11.05
C ASP A 46 -20.15 41.43 10.16
N ALA A 47 -18.87 41.42 10.57
CA ALA A 47 -17.82 40.69 9.86
C ALA A 47 -18.05 39.18 9.91
N PHE A 48 -18.45 38.66 11.08
CA PHE A 48 -18.75 37.24 11.28
C PHE A 48 -19.92 36.76 10.41
N ILE A 49 -21.05 37.49 10.40
CA ILE A 49 -22.22 37.18 9.58
C ILE A 49 -21.90 37.31 8.09
N GLY A 50 -21.15 38.35 7.71
CA GLY A 50 -20.72 38.55 6.32
C GLY A 50 -19.89 37.38 5.80
N LYS A 51 -18.91 36.91 6.58
CA LYS A 51 -18.10 35.72 6.24
C LYS A 51 -18.95 34.46 6.18
N ALA A 52 -19.83 34.24 7.17
CA ALA A 52 -20.70 33.05 7.21
C ALA A 52 -21.63 32.96 5.99
N ARG A 53 -22.27 34.07 5.59
CA ARG A 53 -23.12 34.13 4.40
C ARG A 53 -22.34 33.81 3.13
N GLU A 54 -21.11 34.29 3.01
CA GLU A 54 -20.29 34.02 1.83
C GLU A 54 -19.84 32.55 1.76
N ILE A 55 -19.49 31.94 2.90
CA ILE A 55 -19.18 30.50 2.98
C ILE A 55 -20.41 29.67 2.58
N HIS A 56 -21.59 30.03 3.10
CA HIS A 56 -22.84 29.37 2.78
C HIS A 56 -23.23 29.51 1.30
N ARG A 57 -23.06 30.72 0.73
CA ARG A 57 -23.28 31.00 -0.70
C ARG A 57 -22.40 30.13 -1.59
N LEU A 58 -21.21 29.76 -1.12
CA LEU A 58 -20.28 28.87 -1.82
C LEU A 58 -20.49 27.38 -1.49
N GLY A 59 -21.52 27.03 -0.72
CA GLY A 59 -21.93 25.66 -0.45
C GLY A 59 -21.05 24.91 0.55
N ALA A 60 -20.32 25.63 1.42
CA ALA A 60 -19.41 25.04 2.41
C ALA A 60 -19.97 25.12 3.85
N ALA A 61 -19.47 24.24 4.72
CA ALA A 61 -19.66 24.30 6.17
C ALA A 61 -18.52 25.10 6.83
N MET A 62 -18.69 25.48 8.09
CA MET A 62 -17.73 26.34 8.79
C MET A 62 -17.40 25.83 10.19
N VAL A 63 -16.10 25.83 10.50
CA VAL A 63 -15.62 25.75 11.87
C VAL A 63 -15.72 27.13 12.49
N VAL A 64 -16.40 27.21 13.63
CA VAL A 64 -16.59 28.42 14.42
C VAL A 64 -15.76 28.29 15.69
N MET A 65 -14.69 29.08 15.79
CA MET A 65 -13.89 29.10 17.03
C MET A 65 -14.61 29.89 18.11
N ALA A 66 -14.57 29.40 19.34
CA ALA A 66 -15.05 30.10 20.54
C ALA A 66 -14.10 31.26 20.90
N PHE A 67 -14.12 32.31 20.06
CA PHE A 67 -13.32 33.52 20.19
C PHE A 67 -14.17 34.71 19.73
N ASP A 68 -14.47 35.62 20.65
CA ASP A 68 -15.22 36.85 20.41
C ASP A 68 -14.37 38.12 20.61
N GLU A 69 -15.00 39.28 20.62
CA GLU A 69 -14.35 40.58 20.76
C GLU A 69 -13.61 40.76 22.10
N GLN A 70 -13.92 39.93 23.11
CA GLN A 70 -13.30 39.98 24.44
C GLN A 70 -12.13 38.99 24.58
N GLY A 71 -11.95 38.07 23.63
CA GLY A 71 -10.86 37.11 23.66
C GLY A 71 -11.28 35.67 23.38
N GLN A 72 -10.31 34.78 23.48
CA GLN A 72 -10.51 33.34 23.34
C GLN A 72 -11.16 32.76 24.61
N ALA A 73 -12.14 31.87 24.45
CA ALA A 73 -12.76 31.20 25.59
C ALA A 73 -11.86 30.14 26.21
N THR A 74 -11.47 30.38 27.46
CA THR A 74 -10.62 29.50 28.27
C THR A 74 -11.44 28.57 29.16
N ASP A 75 -12.49 29.09 29.81
CA ASP A 75 -13.35 28.34 30.74
C ASP A 75 -14.69 27.87 30.15
N PHE A 76 -15.37 26.94 30.83
CA PHE A 76 -16.66 26.39 30.43
C PHE A 76 -17.76 27.46 30.20
N SER A 77 -17.85 28.47 31.08
CA SER A 77 -18.88 29.51 30.98
C SER A 77 -18.69 30.33 29.71
N ARG A 78 -17.46 30.78 29.44
CA ARG A 78 -17.12 31.53 28.22
C ARG A 78 -17.29 30.68 26.96
N LYS A 79 -16.89 29.40 26.99
CA LYS A 79 -17.06 28.49 25.84
C LYS A 79 -18.53 28.37 25.44
N THR A 80 -19.42 28.14 26.41
CA THR A 80 -20.86 27.97 26.17
C THR A 80 -21.53 29.29 25.77
N GLU A 81 -21.18 30.40 26.41
CA GLU A 81 -21.70 31.74 26.08
C GLU A 81 -21.41 32.12 24.62
N ILE A 82 -20.15 32.00 24.18
CA ILE A 82 -19.75 32.36 22.82
C ILE A 82 -20.42 31.44 21.80
N CYS A 83 -20.44 30.12 22.05
CA CYS A 83 -21.08 29.18 21.12
C CYS A 83 -22.59 29.42 21.00
N ALA A 84 -23.27 29.70 22.12
CA ALA A 84 -24.70 30.05 22.10
C ALA A 84 -24.97 31.32 21.30
N ARG A 85 -24.16 32.37 21.52
CA ARG A 85 -24.26 33.63 20.77
C ARG A 85 -24.02 33.41 19.28
N ALA A 86 -22.93 32.73 18.93
CA ALA A 86 -22.59 32.42 17.55
C ALA A 86 -23.68 31.58 16.86
N TYR A 87 -24.22 30.55 17.53
CA TYR A 87 -25.29 29.72 17.00
C TYR A 87 -26.54 30.54 16.65
N ARG A 88 -27.00 31.42 17.55
CA ARG A 88 -28.15 32.30 17.26
C ARG A 88 -27.87 33.24 16.09
N LEU A 89 -26.70 33.88 16.06
CA LEU A 89 -26.33 34.77 14.95
C LEU A 89 -26.31 34.02 13.61
N LEU A 90 -25.75 32.81 13.57
CA LEU A 90 -25.66 32.01 12.36
C LEU A 90 -27.02 31.47 11.90
N THR A 91 -27.84 30.94 12.81
CA THR A 91 -29.12 30.34 12.46
C THR A 91 -30.22 31.37 12.20
N GLU A 92 -30.29 32.44 13.01
CA GLU A 92 -31.37 33.42 12.95
C GLU A 92 -31.07 34.60 12.01
N LYS A 93 -29.81 35.09 11.96
CA LYS A 93 -29.45 36.25 11.11
C LYS A 93 -28.79 35.85 9.79
N ALA A 94 -27.98 34.78 9.78
CA ALA A 94 -27.29 34.31 8.57
C ALA A 94 -27.98 33.14 7.87
N GLU A 95 -29.07 32.61 8.44
CA GLU A 95 -29.88 31.50 7.90
C GLU A 95 -29.07 30.22 7.61
N ILE A 96 -28.01 29.98 8.38
CA ILE A 96 -27.16 28.80 8.24
C ILE A 96 -27.86 27.59 8.87
N ALA A 97 -27.88 26.48 8.14
CA ALA A 97 -28.38 25.23 8.68
C ALA A 97 -27.49 24.75 9.85
N PRO A 98 -28.05 24.31 10.99
CA PRO A 98 -27.26 23.93 12.17
C PRO A 98 -26.15 22.89 11.90
N HIS A 99 -26.39 21.94 10.98
CA HIS A 99 -25.43 20.91 10.62
C HIS A 99 -24.20 21.41 9.84
N ASP A 100 -24.22 22.67 9.38
CA ASP A 100 -23.08 23.34 8.74
C ASP A 100 -22.24 24.16 9.73
N ILE A 101 -22.61 24.14 11.01
CA ILE A 101 -21.93 24.82 12.10
C ILE A 101 -21.14 23.78 12.90
N ILE A 102 -19.82 23.88 12.87
CA ILE A 102 -18.91 23.01 13.63
C ILE A 102 -18.20 23.88 14.68
N PHE A 103 -18.50 23.72 15.96
CA PHE A 103 -17.85 24.50 17.00
C PHE A 103 -16.48 23.93 17.39
N ASP A 104 -15.44 24.75 17.33
CA ASP A 104 -14.18 24.50 18.03
C ASP A 104 -14.16 25.33 19.32
N VAL A 105 -14.32 24.65 20.45
CA VAL A 105 -14.35 25.31 21.77
C VAL A 105 -12.96 25.51 22.38
N ASN A 106 -11.90 25.47 21.56
CA ASN A 106 -10.50 25.66 21.92
C ASN A 106 -9.95 24.57 22.84
N VAL A 107 -9.25 23.60 22.24
CA VAL A 107 -8.36 22.70 23.01
C VAL A 107 -7.12 23.49 23.42
N LEU A 108 -6.92 23.66 24.72
CA LEU A 108 -5.79 24.39 25.32
C LEU A 108 -4.85 23.43 26.07
N ALA A 109 -3.63 23.87 26.32
CA ALA A 109 -2.60 23.05 26.95
C ALA A 109 -2.88 22.81 28.43
N ILE A 110 -2.75 21.56 28.87
CA ILE A 110 -2.86 21.13 30.29
C ILE A 110 -1.54 20.54 30.77
N GLY A 111 -1.40 20.38 32.09
CA GLY A 111 -0.17 19.85 32.71
C GLY A 111 1.02 20.81 32.59
N THR A 112 0.76 22.12 32.50
CA THR A 112 1.81 23.16 32.38
C THR A 112 2.35 23.62 33.74
N GLY A 113 1.75 23.19 34.85
CA GLY A 113 2.05 23.67 36.21
C GLY A 113 1.47 25.06 36.53
N ILE A 114 0.53 25.56 35.70
CA ILE A 114 -0.17 26.83 35.90
C ILE A 114 -1.58 26.48 36.36
N GLU A 115 -2.02 26.99 37.51
CA GLU A 115 -3.30 26.62 38.14
C GLU A 115 -4.49 26.94 37.24
N GLU A 116 -4.43 28.08 36.54
CA GLU A 116 -5.46 28.53 35.61
C GLU A 116 -5.66 27.57 34.42
N HIS A 117 -4.70 26.68 34.14
CA HIS A 117 -4.77 25.74 33.03
C HIS A 117 -5.34 24.38 33.42
N ALA A 118 -5.53 24.12 34.72
CA ALA A 118 -5.87 22.79 35.22
C ALA A 118 -7.22 22.29 34.68
N ASP A 119 -8.22 23.18 34.56
CA ASP A 119 -9.57 22.82 34.14
C ASP A 119 -9.80 22.80 32.62
N TYR A 120 -8.83 23.22 31.80
CA TYR A 120 -9.07 23.45 30.37
C TYR A 120 -9.59 22.22 29.60
N ALA A 121 -9.11 21.03 29.94
CA ALA A 121 -9.55 19.79 29.29
C ALA A 121 -10.93 19.36 29.77
N ALA A 122 -11.18 19.39 31.08
CA ALA A 122 -12.49 19.12 31.66
C ALA A 122 -13.56 20.10 31.12
N ASP A 123 -13.22 21.39 31.02
CA ASP A 123 -14.07 22.43 30.46
C ASP A 123 -14.40 22.22 28.99
N PHE A 124 -13.42 21.76 28.20
CA PHE A 124 -13.67 21.38 26.81
C PHE A 124 -14.70 20.25 26.73
N ILE A 125 -14.51 19.16 27.49
CA ILE A 125 -15.40 18.00 27.48
C ILE A 125 -16.81 18.39 27.95
N ARG A 126 -16.91 19.20 29.00
CA ARG A 126 -18.19 19.75 29.48
C ARG A 126 -18.87 20.62 28.41
N ALA A 127 -18.12 21.48 27.73
CA ALA A 127 -18.64 22.37 26.69
C ALA A 127 -19.15 21.59 25.47
N VAL A 128 -18.45 20.53 25.04
CA VAL A 128 -18.91 19.63 23.98
C VAL A 128 -20.26 19.01 24.34
N LYS A 129 -20.37 18.43 25.54
CA LYS A 129 -21.64 17.87 26.03
C LYS A 129 -22.76 18.91 26.05
N TRP A 130 -22.47 20.10 26.59
CA TRP A 130 -23.44 21.19 26.64
C TRP A 130 -23.91 21.62 25.25
N ILE A 131 -23.00 21.74 24.27
CA ILE A 131 -23.34 22.06 22.87
C ILE A 131 -24.29 21.01 22.31
N LYS A 132 -24.03 19.73 22.53
CA LYS A 132 -24.90 18.65 22.06
C LYS A 132 -26.29 18.66 22.68
N GLU A 133 -26.40 19.06 23.94
CA GLU A 133 -27.67 19.16 24.65
C GLU A 133 -28.47 20.42 24.29
N ASN A 134 -27.81 21.53 23.98
CA ASN A 134 -28.45 22.85 23.91
C ASN A 134 -28.47 23.48 22.50
N LEU A 135 -27.59 23.06 21.59
CA LEU A 135 -27.47 23.60 20.23
C LEU A 135 -27.75 22.50 19.20
N PRO A 136 -29.02 22.14 18.99
CA PRO A 136 -29.38 20.96 18.19
C PRO A 136 -28.88 21.07 16.75
N GLY A 137 -28.32 19.97 16.27
CA GLY A 137 -27.78 19.87 14.91
C GLY A 137 -26.40 20.47 14.71
N ALA A 138 -25.85 21.25 15.65
CA ALA A 138 -24.46 21.68 15.57
C ALA A 138 -23.48 20.53 15.85
N LEU A 139 -22.34 20.59 15.17
CA LEU A 139 -21.23 19.67 15.32
C LEU A 139 -20.11 20.32 16.14
N THR A 140 -19.13 19.52 16.54
CA THR A 140 -18.02 19.91 17.42
C THR A 140 -16.69 19.39 16.88
N SER A 141 -15.63 20.18 17.07
CA SER A 141 -14.27 19.88 16.63
C SER A 141 -13.24 20.27 17.70
N GLY A 142 -12.06 19.64 17.67
CA GLY A 142 -10.94 20.05 18.51
C GLY A 142 -9.56 19.65 17.98
N GLY A 143 -8.59 20.57 18.08
CA GLY A 143 -7.18 20.34 17.80
C GLY A 143 -6.44 19.64 18.94
N ILE A 144 -6.43 18.31 18.95
CA ILE A 144 -5.98 17.49 20.10
C ILE A 144 -4.50 17.68 20.42
N SER A 145 -3.68 17.99 19.42
CA SER A 145 -2.23 18.19 19.63
C SER A 145 -1.90 19.35 20.60
N ASN A 146 -2.78 20.35 20.74
CA ASN A 146 -2.61 21.48 21.64
C ASN A 146 -2.71 21.08 23.12
N LEU A 147 -3.48 20.04 23.44
CA LEU A 147 -3.68 19.53 24.80
C LEU A 147 -2.36 19.22 25.50
N SER A 148 -1.47 18.55 24.76
CA SER A 148 -0.23 17.97 25.27
C SER A 148 1.02 18.87 25.13
N PHE A 149 0.83 20.17 24.89
CA PHE A 149 1.93 21.07 24.53
C PHE A 149 3.05 21.11 25.59
N ALA A 150 2.69 20.98 26.88
CA ALA A 150 3.64 20.96 27.99
C ALA A 150 4.64 19.80 27.94
N PHE A 151 4.28 18.69 27.28
CA PHE A 151 5.07 17.46 27.23
C PHE A 151 5.79 17.25 25.90
N ARG A 152 6.05 18.32 25.15
CA ARG A 152 6.81 18.26 23.89
C ARG A 152 8.17 17.59 24.09
N GLY A 153 8.43 16.55 23.30
CA GLY A 153 9.64 15.72 23.41
C GLY A 153 9.44 14.40 24.15
N ASN A 154 8.32 14.23 24.88
CA ASN A 154 7.93 12.97 25.50
C ASN A 154 6.72 12.36 24.76
N ASN A 155 6.97 11.63 23.68
CA ASN A 155 5.89 11.12 22.83
C ASN A 155 5.00 10.13 23.58
N THR A 156 5.58 9.23 24.39
CA THR A 156 4.84 8.25 25.19
C THR A 156 3.72 8.89 26.04
N VAL A 157 4.03 9.97 26.75
CA VAL A 157 3.03 10.71 27.55
C VAL A 157 2.03 11.44 26.66
N ARG A 158 2.48 12.08 25.57
CA ARG A 158 1.58 12.82 24.66
C ARG A 158 0.56 11.92 23.98
N GLU A 159 0.98 10.74 23.52
CA GLU A 159 0.10 9.75 22.89
C GLU A 159 -0.96 9.25 23.88
N ALA A 160 -0.57 9.04 25.15
CA ALA A 160 -1.49 8.64 26.21
C ALA A 160 -2.52 9.74 26.49
N MET A 161 -2.08 11.00 26.59
CA MET A 161 -2.95 12.15 26.77
C MET A 161 -3.95 12.30 25.62
N HIS A 162 -3.52 12.17 24.36
CA HIS A 162 -4.41 12.29 23.20
C HIS A 162 -5.48 11.20 23.19
N SER A 163 -5.08 9.97 23.48
CA SER A 163 -5.94 8.79 23.43
C SER A 163 -6.97 8.80 24.57
N ALA A 164 -6.54 9.12 25.80
CA ALA A 164 -7.43 9.28 26.95
C ALA A 164 -8.41 10.45 26.79
N PHE A 165 -7.93 11.60 26.32
CA PHE A 165 -8.80 12.75 26.09
C PHE A 165 -9.85 12.47 25.01
N LEU A 166 -9.46 11.86 23.89
CA LEU A 166 -10.40 11.50 22.83
C LEU A 166 -11.43 10.49 23.29
N TYR A 167 -11.04 9.48 24.07
CA TYR A 167 -11.96 8.50 24.63
C TYR A 167 -13.10 9.18 25.41
N HIS A 168 -12.78 10.16 26.26
CA HIS A 168 -13.78 10.89 27.04
C HIS A 168 -14.55 11.94 26.23
N ALA A 169 -13.86 12.68 25.34
CA ALA A 169 -14.48 13.71 24.52
C ALA A 169 -15.48 13.11 23.50
N ILE A 170 -15.17 11.96 22.90
CA ILE A 170 -16.10 11.24 22.00
C ILE A 170 -17.35 10.81 22.76
N ARG A 171 -17.20 10.30 24.00
CA ARG A 171 -18.36 9.94 24.85
C ARG A 171 -19.21 11.15 25.24
N ALA A 172 -18.61 12.33 25.36
CA ALA A 172 -19.31 13.59 25.56
C ALA A 172 -20.00 14.12 24.28
N GLY A 173 -19.69 13.54 23.12
CA GLY A 173 -20.33 13.85 21.84
C GLY A 173 -19.43 14.58 20.82
N LEU A 174 -18.10 14.51 20.96
CA LEU A 174 -17.18 15.10 19.98
C LEU A 174 -17.35 14.43 18.59
N ASP A 175 -17.62 15.23 17.54
CA ASP A 175 -17.85 14.70 16.18
C ASP A 175 -16.57 14.60 15.35
N MET A 176 -15.65 15.55 15.53
CA MET A 176 -14.43 15.66 14.74
C MET A 176 -13.21 15.98 15.61
N ALA A 177 -12.07 15.40 15.28
CA ALA A 177 -10.80 15.69 15.95
C ALA A 177 -9.69 15.93 14.94
N ILE A 178 -8.91 17.00 15.13
CA ILE A 178 -7.70 17.28 14.34
C ILE A 178 -6.51 16.72 15.12
N VAL A 179 -6.01 15.57 14.68
CA VAL A 179 -4.95 14.81 15.36
C VAL A 179 -4.10 14.04 14.34
N ASN A 180 -2.88 13.67 14.72
CA ASN A 180 -2.09 12.71 13.96
C ASN A 180 -2.57 11.30 14.34
N PRO A 181 -3.26 10.56 13.45
CA PRO A 181 -3.76 9.22 13.77
C PRO A 181 -2.63 8.22 14.05
N GLY A 182 -1.40 8.49 13.59
CA GLY A 182 -0.23 7.65 13.89
C GLY A 182 0.33 7.82 15.31
N MET A 183 -0.14 8.82 16.07
CA MET A 183 0.23 9.06 17.48
C MET A 183 -0.89 8.62 18.45
N LEU A 184 -1.92 7.93 17.97
CA LEU A 184 -3.00 7.44 18.83
C LEU A 184 -2.69 5.99 19.23
N GLN A 185 -2.63 5.76 20.54
CA GLN A 185 -2.55 4.41 21.10
C GLN A 185 -3.96 3.93 21.48
N VAL A 186 -4.15 2.62 21.53
CA VAL A 186 -5.40 2.05 22.02
C VAL A 186 -5.54 2.39 23.51
N TYR A 187 -6.67 2.99 23.91
CA TYR A 187 -6.91 3.45 25.28
C TYR A 187 -6.64 2.36 26.33
N ASP A 188 -7.11 1.14 26.08
CA ASP A 188 -6.93 -0.01 26.99
C ASP A 188 -5.47 -0.52 27.09
N ASN A 189 -4.61 -0.10 26.16
CA ASN A 189 -3.20 -0.49 26.12
C ASN A 189 -2.28 0.54 26.82
N ILE A 190 -2.82 1.66 27.32
CA ILE A 190 -2.06 2.64 28.08
C ILE A 190 -1.67 2.01 29.43
N GLU A 191 -0.39 2.12 29.80
CA GLU A 191 0.11 1.62 31.09
C GLU A 191 -0.77 2.13 32.25
N PRO A 192 -1.34 1.27 33.12
CA PRO A 192 -2.38 1.67 34.06
C PRO A 192 -2.02 2.84 34.98
N GLY A 193 -0.76 2.92 35.42
CA GLY A 193 -0.24 4.04 36.20
C GLY A 193 -0.18 5.35 35.41
N LEU A 194 0.35 5.31 34.19
CA LEU A 194 0.36 6.45 33.28
C LEU A 194 -1.06 6.89 32.90
N LEU A 195 -1.96 5.95 32.61
CA LEU A 195 -3.36 6.24 32.28
C LEU A 195 -4.02 7.01 33.42
N LYS A 196 -3.87 6.53 34.66
CA LYS A 196 -4.39 7.21 35.84
C LYS A 196 -3.83 8.63 35.97
N CYS A 197 -2.52 8.82 35.86
CA CYS A 197 -1.91 10.16 35.92
C CYS A 197 -2.43 11.09 34.82
N VAL A 198 -2.63 10.57 33.60
CA VAL A 198 -3.18 11.33 32.48
C VAL A 198 -4.64 11.72 32.73
N GLU A 199 -5.46 10.80 33.22
CA GLU A 199 -6.88 11.09 33.53
C GLU A 199 -7.02 12.07 34.70
N ASP A 200 -6.19 11.93 35.72
CA ASP A 200 -6.14 12.86 36.85
C ASP A 200 -5.88 14.31 36.36
N VAL A 201 -4.99 14.49 35.36
CA VAL A 201 -4.72 15.81 34.75
C VAL A 201 -5.82 16.26 33.80
N ILE A 202 -6.44 15.36 33.02
CA ILE A 202 -7.55 15.70 32.11
C ILE A 202 -8.77 16.19 32.91
N PHE A 203 -9.07 15.55 34.04
CA PHE A 203 -10.23 15.86 34.86
C PHE A 203 -9.95 16.76 36.06
N ASN A 204 -8.69 17.17 36.25
CA ASN A 204 -8.24 17.96 37.39
C ASN A 204 -8.75 17.37 38.73
N THR A 205 -8.47 16.08 38.98
CA THR A 205 -9.04 15.34 40.12
C THR A 205 -8.57 15.87 41.47
N ASP A 206 -7.35 16.40 41.53
CA ASP A 206 -6.75 17.02 42.70
C ASP A 206 -5.58 17.93 42.31
N SER A 207 -5.15 18.80 43.24
CA SER A 207 -4.11 19.81 43.02
C SER A 207 -2.71 19.25 42.73
N GLY A 208 -2.47 17.94 42.93
CA GLY A 208 -1.18 17.30 42.66
C GLY A 208 -1.15 16.49 41.37
N ALA A 209 -2.21 16.52 40.55
CA ALA A 209 -2.31 15.71 39.33
C ALA A 209 -1.20 16.05 38.32
N THR A 210 -0.91 17.35 38.14
CA THR A 210 0.09 17.83 37.20
C THR A 210 1.50 17.40 37.60
N GLU A 211 1.85 17.55 38.88
CA GLU A 211 3.15 17.16 39.43
C GLU A 211 3.37 15.66 39.26
N ARG A 212 2.36 14.82 39.56
CA ARG A 212 2.46 13.36 39.37
C ARG A 212 2.71 12.99 37.91
N LEU A 213 2.04 13.65 36.96
CA LEU A 213 2.26 13.37 35.54
C LEU A 213 3.65 13.84 35.09
N ILE A 214 4.15 14.97 35.60
CA ILE A 214 5.51 15.46 35.32
C ILE A 214 6.57 14.50 35.88
N GLU A 215 6.42 14.03 37.12
CA GLU A 215 7.31 13.04 37.74
C GLU A 215 7.31 11.74 36.92
N LYS A 216 6.12 11.21 36.60
CA LYS A 216 5.98 10.02 35.75
C LYS A 216 6.59 10.23 34.36
N ALA A 217 6.43 11.41 33.77
CA ALA A 217 7.03 11.76 32.49
C ALA A 217 8.57 11.82 32.58
N ALA A 218 9.11 12.32 33.70
CA ALA A 218 10.55 12.35 33.95
C ALA A 218 11.12 10.95 34.15
N ASP A 219 10.42 10.06 34.86
CA ASP A 219 10.81 8.66 35.01
C ASP A 219 10.86 7.93 33.67
N ILE A 220 9.83 8.13 32.83
CA ILE A 220 9.77 7.58 31.47
C ILE A 220 10.92 8.12 30.61
N ALA A 221 11.17 9.43 30.65
CA ALA A 221 12.27 10.05 29.91
C ALA A 221 13.65 9.60 30.42
N ALA A 222 13.81 9.40 31.73
CA ALA A 222 15.04 8.90 32.33
C ALA A 222 15.31 7.46 31.89
N ALA A 223 14.30 6.59 31.89
CA ALA A 223 14.40 5.23 31.36
C ALA A 223 14.81 5.23 29.87
N GLU A 224 14.16 6.05 29.04
CA GLU A 224 14.50 6.19 27.61
C GLU A 224 15.89 6.80 27.38
N SER A 225 16.36 7.68 28.26
CA SER A 225 17.69 8.29 28.18
C SER A 225 18.80 7.36 28.65
N THR A 226 18.55 6.50 29.64
CA THR A 226 19.49 5.48 30.11
C THR A 226 19.72 4.44 29.03
N GLU A 227 18.64 4.00 28.36
CA GLU A 227 18.73 3.12 27.18
C GLU A 227 19.45 3.77 25.98
N LYS A 228 19.37 5.10 25.83
CA LYS A 228 20.10 5.86 24.79
C LYS A 228 21.57 6.12 25.16
N ALA A 229 21.89 6.37 26.43
CA ALA A 229 23.26 6.61 26.90
C ALA A 229 24.10 5.32 26.86
N GLU A 230 23.53 4.17 27.24
CA GLU A 230 24.17 2.86 27.09
C GLU A 230 24.40 2.47 25.63
N LYS A 231 23.55 2.95 24.71
CA LYS A 231 23.76 2.82 23.25
C LYS A 231 24.85 3.76 22.72
N THR A 232 25.01 4.96 23.30
CA THR A 232 25.95 5.98 22.81
C THR A 232 27.39 5.78 23.32
N GLU A 233 27.60 5.22 24.52
CA GLU A 233 28.94 4.88 25.03
C GLU A 233 29.57 3.67 24.32
N LYS A 234 28.74 2.74 23.81
CA LYS A 234 29.21 1.61 22.97
C LYS A 234 29.63 2.03 21.56
N GLU A 235 29.18 3.19 21.07
CA GLU A 235 29.56 3.71 19.74
C GLU A 235 30.78 4.63 19.75
N LYS A 236 31.27 5.08 20.92
CA LYS A 236 32.42 6.02 21.03
C LYS A 236 33.77 5.40 21.41
N THR A 237 33.86 4.10 21.64
CA THR A 237 35.11 3.42 22.06
C THR A 237 35.63 2.37 21.07
N GLY A 238 35.35 2.54 19.78
CA GLY A 238 35.69 1.56 18.74
C GLY A 238 36.41 2.12 17.50
N SER A 239 37.43 2.96 17.64
CA SER A 239 38.42 3.15 16.55
C SER A 239 39.80 3.61 17.05
N ASP A 240 40.80 2.77 16.76
CA ASP A 240 42.25 2.97 16.75
C ASP A 240 42.98 3.32 18.07
N ASP A 241 43.68 2.33 18.64
CA ASP A 241 45.12 2.23 18.34
C ASP A 241 45.71 0.84 18.65
N ARG A 242 46.64 0.40 17.81
CA ARG A 242 47.36 -0.86 17.93
C ARG A 242 48.53 -0.73 18.92
N MET A 243 48.82 -1.86 19.59
CA MET A 243 50.17 -2.32 19.94
C MET A 243 50.87 -1.65 21.15
N LYS A 244 50.76 -2.30 22.32
CA LYS A 244 51.91 -2.82 23.09
C LYS A 244 51.41 -3.54 24.35
N GLY A 245 51.93 -4.76 24.53
CA GLY A 245 51.52 -5.63 25.62
C GLY A 245 51.87 -5.11 27.01
N LYS A 246 50.97 -5.40 27.95
CA LYS A 246 51.25 -5.82 29.32
C LYS A 246 49.92 -6.22 29.93
N SER A 247 49.76 -7.49 30.28
CA SER A 247 48.75 -7.90 31.26
C SER A 247 48.97 -7.12 32.55
N PRO A 248 47.90 -6.76 33.27
CA PRO A 248 47.95 -6.88 34.71
C PRO A 248 46.72 -7.60 35.25
N HIS A 249 47.02 -8.70 35.93
CA HIS A 249 46.50 -9.10 37.23
C HIS A 249 45.14 -8.58 37.69
N ILE A 250 44.27 -9.57 37.86
CA ILE A 250 43.23 -9.71 38.90
C ILE A 250 43.67 -9.05 40.22
N SER A 251 42.83 -8.16 40.75
CA SER A 251 42.73 -7.89 42.18
C SER A 251 41.31 -8.17 42.66
N GLN A 252 41.22 -9.10 43.60
CA GLN A 252 40.01 -9.50 44.32
C GLN A 252 39.54 -8.41 45.31
N ASN A 253 38.26 -8.56 45.67
CA ASN A 253 37.54 -8.10 46.86
C ASN A 253 36.89 -6.71 46.85
N GLY A 254 35.56 -6.73 46.75
CA GLY A 254 34.70 -5.58 47.08
C GLY A 254 33.30 -5.71 46.49
N GLN A 255 32.52 -6.66 47.01
CA GLN A 255 31.08 -6.93 46.77
C GLN A 255 30.28 -5.85 46.02
N SER A 256 29.74 -6.24 44.87
CA SER A 256 28.56 -5.64 44.21
C SER A 256 27.68 -6.80 43.71
N PRO A 257 26.35 -6.63 43.69
CA PRO A 257 25.39 -7.74 43.75
C PRO A 257 25.41 -8.59 42.49
N ALA A 258 25.20 -9.90 42.66
CA ALA A 258 25.20 -10.88 41.58
C ALA A 258 24.20 -10.50 40.47
N VAL A 259 24.72 -10.23 39.28
CA VAL A 259 23.94 -10.28 38.04
C VAL A 259 23.57 -11.74 37.83
N GLY A 260 22.31 -12.09 38.09
CA GLY A 260 21.78 -13.42 37.83
C GLY A 260 21.85 -13.73 36.34
N ALA A 261 22.28 -14.95 36.01
CA ALA A 261 22.31 -15.44 34.63
C ALA A 261 20.90 -15.33 34.00
N GLU A 262 20.76 -14.49 32.98
CA GLU A 262 19.52 -14.42 32.20
C GLU A 262 19.28 -15.75 31.47
N ASP A 263 18.02 -16.19 31.46
CA ASP A 263 17.57 -17.43 30.82
C ASP A 263 17.88 -17.43 29.31
N PRO A 264 18.65 -18.41 28.78
CA PRO A 264 18.96 -18.52 27.35
C PRO A 264 17.71 -18.53 26.44
N GLY A 265 16.58 -19.04 26.93
CA GLY A 265 15.31 -18.99 26.20
C GLY A 265 14.82 -17.55 25.97
N LYS A 266 14.90 -16.70 26.99
CA LYS A 266 14.57 -15.27 26.86
C LYS A 266 15.51 -14.54 25.91
N ARG A 267 16.81 -14.86 25.95
CA ARG A 267 17.79 -14.27 25.02
C ARG A 267 17.51 -14.64 23.57
N LEU A 268 17.10 -15.88 23.28
CA LEU A 268 16.65 -16.29 21.95
C LEU A 268 15.40 -15.53 21.48
N ALA A 269 14.42 -15.36 22.35
CA ALA A 269 13.21 -14.59 22.04
C ALA A 269 13.54 -13.10 21.77
N GLU A 270 14.41 -12.49 22.56
CA GLU A 270 14.87 -11.11 22.36
C GLU A 270 15.74 -10.94 21.11
N ALA A 271 16.56 -11.94 20.78
CA ALA A 271 17.36 -11.97 19.54
C ALA A 271 16.45 -11.98 18.30
N LEU A 272 15.37 -12.77 18.34
CA LEU A 272 14.33 -12.78 17.31
C LEU A 272 13.65 -11.42 17.17
N VAL A 273 13.18 -10.82 18.26
CA VAL A 273 12.49 -9.52 18.24
C VAL A 273 13.43 -8.40 17.77
N SER A 274 14.68 -8.39 18.22
CA SER A 274 15.65 -7.34 17.87
C SER A 274 16.33 -7.56 16.52
N GLY A 275 16.12 -8.70 15.85
CA GLY A 275 16.70 -8.98 14.54
C GLY A 275 18.23 -9.12 14.58
N ARG A 276 18.81 -9.57 15.70
CA ARG A 276 20.27 -9.75 15.89
C ARG A 276 20.60 -11.24 16.00
N SER A 277 21.56 -11.71 15.20
CA SER A 277 21.94 -13.14 15.12
C SER A 277 23.34 -13.45 15.66
N ASP A 278 24.02 -12.47 16.28
CA ASP A 278 25.45 -12.58 16.63
C ASP A 278 25.73 -13.70 17.64
N THR A 279 24.79 -13.97 18.55
CA THR A 279 24.90 -14.99 19.60
C THR A 279 24.02 -16.23 19.35
N LEU A 280 23.33 -16.29 18.20
CA LEU A 280 22.29 -17.28 17.93
C LEU A 280 22.73 -18.72 18.19
N HIS A 281 23.89 -19.13 17.67
CA HIS A 281 24.39 -20.50 17.86
C HIS A 281 24.74 -20.79 19.33
N GLN A 282 25.31 -19.83 20.05
CA GLN A 282 25.68 -20.00 21.45
C GLN A 282 24.43 -20.15 22.32
N ASP A 283 23.41 -19.32 22.09
CA ASP A 283 22.15 -19.38 22.82
C ASP A 283 21.38 -20.67 22.52
N LEU A 284 21.40 -21.17 21.27
CA LEU A 284 20.82 -22.46 20.90
C LEU A 284 21.52 -23.65 21.56
N GLU A 285 22.85 -23.64 21.65
CA GLU A 285 23.62 -24.69 22.34
C GLU A 285 23.35 -24.70 23.85
N GLU A 286 23.20 -23.53 24.47
CA GLU A 286 22.82 -23.42 25.88
C GLU A 286 21.39 -23.89 26.11
N CYS A 287 20.44 -23.50 25.27
CA CYS A 287 19.06 -24.01 25.31
C CYS A 287 18.99 -25.52 25.10
N LEU A 288 19.80 -26.10 24.20
CA LEU A 288 19.87 -27.55 24.01
C LEU A 288 20.36 -28.28 25.28
N LYS A 289 21.31 -27.69 26.01
CA LYS A 289 21.79 -28.25 27.29
C LYS A 289 20.76 -28.17 28.41
N ILE A 290 19.91 -27.13 28.41
CA ILE A 290 18.92 -26.88 29.47
C ILE A 290 17.60 -27.60 29.18
N CYS A 291 17.05 -27.41 27.98
CA CYS A 291 15.73 -27.93 27.59
C CYS A 291 15.78 -29.40 27.13
N GLY A 292 16.95 -29.90 26.72
CA GLY A 292 17.16 -31.30 26.35
C GLY A 292 16.44 -31.80 25.09
N SER A 293 15.56 -30.99 24.50
CA SER A 293 14.83 -31.28 23.27
C SER A 293 14.96 -30.14 22.27
N ALA A 294 15.38 -30.46 21.05
CA ALA A 294 15.42 -29.53 19.94
C ALA A 294 14.01 -29.06 19.56
N THR A 295 13.04 -29.97 19.64
CA THR A 295 11.63 -29.66 19.38
C THR A 295 11.07 -28.68 20.42
N GLY A 296 11.41 -28.88 21.70
CA GLY A 296 10.99 -27.98 22.79
C GLY A 296 11.55 -26.55 22.67
N ILE A 297 12.73 -26.37 22.06
CA ILE A 297 13.29 -25.04 21.80
C ILE A 297 12.51 -24.32 20.70
N ILE A 298 12.10 -25.07 19.66
CA ILE A 298 11.29 -24.54 18.57
C ILE A 298 9.91 -24.14 19.12
N GLU A 299 9.22 -25.05 19.80
CA GLU A 299 7.84 -24.85 20.29
C GLU A 299 7.75 -23.86 21.47
N GLY A 300 8.84 -23.63 22.21
CA GLY A 300 8.90 -22.67 23.31
C GLY A 300 9.58 -21.35 22.92
N PRO A 301 10.85 -21.11 23.33
CA PRO A 301 11.52 -19.82 23.19
C PRO A 301 11.44 -19.17 21.81
N LEU A 302 11.60 -19.97 20.74
CA LEU A 302 11.59 -19.48 19.39
C LEU A 302 10.17 -19.08 18.94
N MET A 303 9.15 -19.90 19.21
CA MET A 303 7.76 -19.55 18.92
C MET A 303 7.25 -18.38 19.77
N ASP A 304 7.65 -18.28 21.04
CA ASP A 304 7.34 -17.13 21.89
C ASP A 304 7.90 -15.82 21.31
N GLY A 305 9.15 -15.84 20.84
CA GLY A 305 9.77 -14.72 20.14
C GLY A 305 9.01 -14.34 18.87
N MET A 306 8.61 -15.32 18.05
CA MET A 306 7.86 -15.08 16.82
C MET A 306 6.44 -14.56 17.08
N GLN A 307 5.77 -15.04 18.14
CA GLN A 307 4.48 -14.51 18.56
C GLN A 307 4.61 -13.03 18.95
N LYS A 308 5.66 -12.66 19.69
CA LYS A 308 5.92 -11.27 20.05
C LYS A 308 6.17 -10.38 18.84
N VAL A 309 6.92 -10.86 17.85
CA VAL A 309 7.09 -10.19 16.55
C VAL A 309 5.74 -9.97 15.86
N GLY A 310 4.86 -10.97 15.87
CA GLY A 310 3.50 -10.87 15.33
C GLY A 310 2.64 -9.82 16.05
N GLU A 311 2.69 -9.77 17.38
CA GLU A 311 2.01 -8.75 18.19
C GLU A 311 2.52 -7.33 17.87
N LEU A 312 3.83 -7.13 17.87
CA LEU A 312 4.43 -5.81 17.58
C LEU A 312 4.13 -5.34 16.16
N PHE A 313 4.10 -6.25 15.19
CA PHE A 313 3.72 -5.93 13.81
C PHE A 313 2.22 -5.59 13.70
N GLY A 314 1.36 -6.33 14.40
CA GLY A 314 -0.08 -6.03 14.49
C GLY A 314 -0.37 -4.67 15.12
N ASP A 315 0.40 -4.30 16.15
CA ASP A 315 0.34 -3.00 16.84
C ASP A 315 0.95 -1.84 16.03
N GLY A 316 1.60 -2.13 14.89
CA GLY A 316 2.32 -1.12 14.09
C GLY A 316 3.61 -0.60 14.74
N LYS A 317 4.13 -1.27 15.77
CA LYS A 317 5.40 -0.97 16.47
C LYS A 317 6.60 -1.62 15.80
N MET A 318 6.35 -2.58 14.92
CA MET A 318 7.37 -3.26 14.11
C MET A 318 6.93 -3.19 12.65
N PHE A 319 7.90 -3.01 11.76
CA PHE A 319 7.67 -2.90 10.33
C PHE A 319 8.11 -4.16 9.62
N LEU A 320 7.61 -4.32 8.40
CA LEU A 320 7.82 -5.53 7.62
C LEU A 320 9.30 -5.94 7.45
N PRO A 321 10.27 -5.02 7.22
CA PRO A 321 11.68 -5.40 7.14
C PRO A 321 12.18 -6.14 8.40
N GLN A 322 11.78 -5.66 9.59
CA GLN A 322 12.15 -6.28 10.85
C GLN A 322 11.50 -7.66 11.01
N VAL A 323 10.22 -7.80 10.65
CA VAL A 323 9.50 -9.10 10.70
C VAL A 323 10.17 -10.14 9.82
N VAL A 324 10.57 -9.76 8.61
CA VAL A 324 11.27 -10.68 7.69
C VAL A 324 12.66 -11.03 8.22
N LYS A 325 13.34 -10.09 8.90
CA LYS A 325 14.63 -10.35 9.57
C LYS A 325 14.48 -11.32 10.75
N SER A 326 13.46 -11.16 11.58
CA SER A 326 13.14 -12.10 12.66
C SER A 326 12.85 -13.51 12.12
N ALA A 327 12.08 -13.60 11.04
CA ALA A 327 11.78 -14.88 10.39
C ALA A 327 13.04 -15.57 9.81
N LYS A 328 14.03 -14.79 9.35
CA LYS A 328 15.32 -15.34 8.94
C LYS A 328 16.05 -15.97 10.13
N ILE A 329 16.15 -15.26 11.26
CA ILE A 329 16.80 -15.77 12.48
C ILE A 329 16.11 -17.05 12.97
N MET A 330 14.77 -17.07 12.92
CA MET A 330 13.97 -18.26 13.24
C MET A 330 14.35 -19.45 12.35
N LYS A 331 14.49 -19.22 11.04
CA LYS A 331 14.89 -20.25 10.10
C LYS A 331 16.31 -20.74 10.35
N ASP A 332 17.27 -19.82 10.53
CA ASP A 332 18.67 -20.15 10.82
C ASP A 332 18.77 -21.00 12.12
N ALA A 333 17.92 -20.70 13.10
CA ALA A 333 17.81 -21.49 14.32
C ALA A 333 17.27 -22.90 14.08
N VAL A 334 16.18 -23.04 13.31
CA VAL A 334 15.59 -24.34 12.96
C VAL A 334 16.57 -25.18 12.13
N ASP A 335 17.26 -24.58 11.16
CA ASP A 335 18.27 -25.25 10.33
C ASP A 335 19.44 -25.77 11.21
N TYR A 336 19.84 -25.01 12.23
CA TYR A 336 20.84 -25.45 13.22
C TYR A 336 20.33 -26.59 14.11
N LEU A 337 19.06 -26.56 14.50
CA LEU A 337 18.45 -27.56 15.39
C LEU A 337 18.06 -28.87 14.67
N GLN A 338 17.91 -28.85 13.34
CA GLN A 338 17.46 -29.99 12.52
C GLN A 338 18.23 -31.31 12.79
N PRO A 339 19.58 -31.33 12.95
CA PRO A 339 20.31 -32.56 13.26
C PRO A 339 20.00 -33.16 14.63
N TYR A 340 19.46 -32.36 15.56
CA TYR A 340 19.15 -32.77 16.93
C TYR A 340 17.72 -33.30 17.09
N MET A 341 16.79 -32.91 16.20
CA MET A 341 15.38 -33.34 16.26
C MET A 341 15.19 -34.87 16.15
N GLY A 342 16.10 -35.58 15.47
CA GLY A 342 16.06 -37.05 15.37
C GLY A 342 16.51 -37.78 16.64
N ARG A 343 17.17 -37.10 17.59
CA ARG A 343 17.65 -37.68 18.85
C ARG A 343 16.61 -37.61 19.97
N ASP A 344 15.64 -36.70 19.87
CA ASP A 344 14.52 -36.55 20.81
C ASP A 344 13.62 -37.80 20.83
N SER A 345 13.49 -38.49 19.69
CA SER A 345 12.72 -39.74 19.55
C SER A 345 13.37 -40.97 20.22
N ASP A 346 14.70 -40.98 20.39
CA ASP A 346 15.42 -42.10 21.01
C ASP A 346 15.52 -41.96 22.54
N ALA A 347 15.42 -40.73 23.07
CA ALA A 347 15.47 -40.45 24.51
C ALA A 347 14.15 -40.77 25.24
N ALA A 348 13.02 -40.88 24.52
CA ALA A 348 11.69 -41.15 25.09
C ALA A 348 11.36 -42.65 25.30
N VAL A 349 12.30 -43.58 25.05
CA VAL A 349 12.02 -45.04 25.09
C VAL A 349 12.20 -45.67 26.49
N ASN A 350 12.70 -44.96 27.49
CA ASN A 350 13.00 -45.53 28.83
C ASN A 350 12.15 -44.95 29.98
N GLY A 351 10.83 -44.89 29.81
CA GLY A 351 9.94 -44.53 30.92
C GLY A 351 8.47 -44.83 30.66
N SER A 352 7.96 -45.85 31.34
CA SER A 352 6.55 -46.23 31.52
C SER A 352 5.74 -46.75 30.32
N THR A 353 5.43 -48.03 30.40
CA THR A 353 4.37 -48.77 29.72
C THR A 353 2.98 -48.37 30.22
N ASP A 354 2.02 -48.35 29.29
CA ASP A 354 0.55 -48.35 29.44
C ASP A 354 -0.18 -47.08 29.93
N ALA A 355 -0.74 -46.33 28.97
CA ALA A 355 -2.19 -46.02 28.89
C ALA A 355 -2.46 -45.21 27.59
N GLY A 356 -3.49 -45.59 26.84
CA GLY A 356 -3.82 -44.99 25.55
C GLY A 356 -4.09 -43.49 25.62
N MET A 357 -3.49 -42.74 24.71
CA MET A 357 -3.90 -41.38 24.37
C MET A 357 -3.67 -41.19 22.87
N ASP A 358 -4.75 -40.80 22.21
CA ASP A 358 -4.88 -40.62 20.77
C ASP A 358 -3.86 -39.58 20.26
N GLY A 359 -3.28 -39.86 19.10
CA GLY A 359 -2.06 -39.22 18.58
C GLY A 359 -2.28 -37.86 17.93
N THR A 360 -2.81 -36.87 18.63
CA THR A 360 -2.81 -35.48 18.14
C THR A 360 -1.47 -34.82 18.38
N LYS A 361 -0.54 -35.00 17.43
CA LYS A 361 0.61 -34.10 17.25
C LYS A 361 0.08 -32.68 17.04
N THR A 362 0.32 -31.78 17.98
CA THR A 362 -0.01 -30.35 17.93
C THR A 362 0.83 -29.61 16.90
N SER A 363 0.57 -29.85 15.61
CA SER A 363 1.00 -28.97 14.51
C SER A 363 -0.02 -27.85 14.40
N GLY A 364 0.41 -26.58 14.48
CA GLY A 364 -0.47 -25.42 14.26
C GLY A 364 -1.20 -25.44 12.91
N PRO A 365 -2.23 -24.58 12.73
CA PRO A 365 -3.09 -24.58 11.54
C PRO A 365 -2.29 -24.43 10.25
N LYS A 366 -2.68 -25.16 9.20
CA LYS A 366 -1.98 -25.25 7.93
C LYS A 366 -2.59 -24.34 6.88
N ILE A 367 -1.73 -23.63 6.17
CA ILE A 367 -2.13 -22.79 5.03
C ILE A 367 -1.36 -23.23 3.79
N VAL A 368 -2.07 -23.53 2.71
CA VAL A 368 -1.47 -23.71 1.37
C VAL A 368 -1.53 -22.38 0.64
N ILE A 369 -0.39 -21.86 0.21
CA ILE A 369 -0.29 -20.58 -0.51
C ILE A 369 0.39 -20.74 -1.87
N ALA A 370 -0.14 -20.10 -2.91
CA ALA A 370 0.40 -20.17 -4.26
C ALA A 370 0.19 -18.86 -5.04
N THR A 371 1.12 -18.55 -5.96
CA THR A 371 0.86 -17.58 -7.03
C THR A 371 0.24 -18.35 -8.20
N VAL A 372 -0.92 -17.88 -8.65
CA VAL A 372 -1.75 -18.61 -9.63
C VAL A 372 -1.06 -18.79 -10.99
N ARG A 373 -1.54 -19.76 -11.77
CA ARG A 373 -1.01 -20.13 -13.09
C ARG A 373 -0.74 -18.91 -13.98
N GLY A 374 0.45 -18.91 -14.59
CA GLY A 374 0.87 -17.88 -15.54
C GLY A 374 1.33 -16.56 -14.91
N ASP A 375 1.24 -16.41 -13.59
CA ASP A 375 1.81 -15.29 -12.85
C ASP A 375 3.10 -15.72 -12.13
N VAL A 376 4.11 -14.84 -12.16
CA VAL A 376 5.48 -15.10 -11.69
C VAL A 376 5.86 -14.26 -10.48
N HIS A 377 5.01 -13.31 -10.12
CA HIS A 377 5.33 -12.35 -9.07
C HIS A 377 4.90 -12.91 -7.71
N ASP A 378 5.85 -13.01 -6.79
CA ASP A 378 5.64 -13.61 -5.47
C ASP A 378 6.22 -12.79 -4.31
N ILE A 379 6.71 -11.56 -4.54
CA ILE A 379 7.23 -10.74 -3.44
C ILE A 379 6.16 -10.56 -2.35
N GLY A 380 4.95 -10.13 -2.72
CA GLY A 380 3.82 -10.00 -1.78
C GLY A 380 3.37 -11.33 -1.16
N LYS A 381 3.41 -12.43 -1.93
CA LYS A 381 3.11 -13.79 -1.43
C LYS A 381 4.12 -14.20 -0.36
N ASN A 382 5.41 -14.02 -0.63
CA ASN A 382 6.49 -14.41 0.26
C ASN A 382 6.48 -13.59 1.55
N ILE A 383 6.18 -12.29 1.44
CA ILE A 383 5.90 -11.43 2.59
C ILE A 383 4.77 -12.03 3.44
N THR A 384 3.62 -12.32 2.82
CA THR A 384 2.44 -12.84 3.49
C THR A 384 2.71 -14.21 4.14
N ALA A 385 3.39 -15.10 3.43
CA ALA A 385 3.80 -16.41 3.94
C ALA A 385 4.70 -16.28 5.17
N THR A 386 5.65 -15.33 5.15
CA THR A 386 6.51 -15.04 6.31
C THR A 386 5.69 -14.53 7.49
N VAL A 387 4.83 -13.54 7.30
CA VAL A 387 3.97 -13.00 8.38
C VAL A 387 3.04 -14.07 8.96
N LEU A 388 2.47 -14.94 8.12
CA LEU A 388 1.64 -16.05 8.58
C LEU A 388 2.44 -17.06 9.42
N ARG A 389 3.67 -17.40 9.03
CA ARG A 389 4.57 -18.22 9.87
C ARG A 389 4.86 -17.56 11.21
N CYS A 390 5.10 -16.25 11.25
CA CYS A 390 5.28 -15.50 12.49
C CYS A 390 4.04 -15.58 13.41
N ASN A 391 2.87 -15.86 12.85
CA ASN A 391 1.60 -15.92 13.56
C ASN A 391 1.17 -17.35 13.93
N GLY A 392 2.09 -18.32 13.88
CA GLY A 392 1.85 -19.71 14.32
C GLY A 392 1.26 -20.64 13.25
N PHE A 393 1.17 -20.19 12.00
CA PHE A 393 0.66 -21.01 10.90
C PHE A 393 1.75 -21.83 10.22
N LYS A 394 1.45 -23.08 9.88
CA LYS A 394 2.29 -23.90 9.01
C LYS A 394 1.98 -23.58 7.55
N VAL A 395 2.84 -22.79 6.92
CA VAL A 395 2.65 -22.32 5.53
C VAL A 395 3.38 -23.20 4.52
N ILE A 396 2.61 -23.87 3.66
CA ILE A 396 3.05 -24.67 2.52
C ILE A 396 2.98 -23.78 1.27
N ASP A 397 4.14 -23.31 0.82
CA ASP A 397 4.25 -22.44 -0.35
C ASP A 397 4.53 -23.26 -1.61
N LEU A 398 3.61 -23.24 -2.56
CA LEU A 398 3.71 -23.97 -3.83
C LEU A 398 4.52 -23.21 -4.90
N GLY A 399 4.91 -21.96 -4.62
CA GLY A 399 5.67 -21.13 -5.53
C GLY A 399 4.79 -20.37 -6.52
N VAL A 400 5.27 -20.25 -7.75
CA VAL A 400 4.66 -19.43 -8.82
C VAL A 400 4.22 -20.27 -10.00
N MET A 401 3.31 -19.70 -10.80
CA MET A 401 2.70 -20.37 -11.96
C MET A 401 2.03 -21.70 -11.60
N VAL A 402 1.43 -21.79 -10.43
CA VAL A 402 0.88 -23.05 -9.94
C VAL A 402 -0.51 -23.31 -10.53
N ASP A 403 -0.70 -24.49 -11.13
CA ASP A 403 -1.98 -24.93 -11.63
C ASP A 403 -3.01 -25.09 -10.51
N ARG A 404 -4.26 -24.76 -10.83
CA ARG A 404 -5.40 -24.87 -9.93
C ARG A 404 -5.51 -26.24 -9.28
N ASP A 405 -5.42 -27.30 -10.09
CA ASP A 405 -5.60 -28.66 -9.58
C ASP A 405 -4.47 -29.01 -8.60
N THR A 406 -3.23 -28.60 -8.87
CA THR A 406 -2.10 -28.76 -7.93
C THR A 406 -2.33 -28.05 -6.60
N ILE A 407 -2.91 -26.84 -6.62
CA ILE A 407 -3.26 -26.09 -5.39
C ILE A 407 -4.28 -26.90 -4.58
N LEU A 408 -5.37 -27.33 -5.22
CA LEU A 408 -6.48 -28.01 -4.55
C LEU A 408 -6.11 -29.41 -4.09
N ASP A 409 -5.39 -30.18 -4.92
CA ASP A 409 -4.92 -31.53 -4.58
C ASP A 409 -3.94 -31.49 -3.42
N THR A 410 -3.06 -30.47 -3.38
CA THR A 410 -2.15 -30.29 -2.25
C THR A 410 -2.89 -29.87 -0.99
N ALA A 411 -3.88 -28.98 -1.09
CA ALA A 411 -4.69 -28.57 0.06
C ALA A 411 -5.45 -29.75 0.67
N LEU A 412 -6.05 -30.61 -0.16
CA LEU A 412 -6.73 -31.83 0.30
C LEU A 412 -5.75 -32.83 0.91
N ARG A 413 -4.61 -33.08 0.25
CA ARG A 413 -3.59 -34.04 0.72
C ARG A 413 -2.93 -33.62 2.03
N GLU A 414 -2.71 -32.33 2.22
CA GLU A 414 -2.05 -31.79 3.42
C GLU A 414 -3.05 -31.47 4.54
N HIS A 415 -4.36 -31.60 4.27
CA HIS A 415 -5.44 -31.15 5.15
C HIS A 415 -5.25 -29.68 5.55
N ALA A 416 -5.22 -28.80 4.56
CA ALA A 416 -5.07 -27.37 4.78
C ALA A 416 -6.34 -26.77 5.40
N ASP A 417 -6.17 -25.93 6.42
CA ASP A 417 -7.25 -25.19 7.07
C ASP A 417 -7.65 -23.95 6.26
N ILE A 418 -6.69 -23.35 5.53
CA ILE A 418 -6.90 -22.20 4.64
C ILE A 418 -6.13 -22.42 3.34
N ILE A 419 -6.74 -22.03 2.22
CA ILE A 419 -6.06 -21.91 0.91
C ILE A 419 -5.87 -20.43 0.62
N ALA A 420 -4.69 -20.03 0.14
CA ALA A 420 -4.39 -18.66 -0.22
C ALA A 420 -3.83 -18.56 -1.65
N ALA A 421 -4.36 -17.64 -2.44
CA ALA A 421 -3.94 -17.42 -3.83
C ALA A 421 -3.52 -15.96 -4.08
N SER A 422 -2.40 -15.79 -4.80
CA SER A 422 -1.81 -14.49 -5.12
C SER A 422 -1.79 -14.22 -6.63
N GLY A 423 -2.02 -12.97 -7.03
CA GLY A 423 -1.88 -12.49 -8.41
C GLY A 423 -1.52 -11.01 -8.52
N LEU A 424 -0.63 -10.66 -9.45
CA LEU A 424 -0.20 -9.30 -9.79
C LEU A 424 -0.81 -8.79 -11.09
N ILE A 425 -1.05 -9.66 -12.09
CA ILE A 425 -1.55 -9.25 -13.41
C ILE A 425 -3.04 -9.54 -13.59
N THR A 426 -3.71 -8.85 -14.52
CA THR A 426 -5.18 -8.99 -14.67
C THR A 426 -5.63 -10.38 -15.14
N PRO A 427 -4.86 -11.14 -15.96
CA PRO A 427 -5.21 -12.53 -16.26
C PRO A 427 -5.22 -13.46 -15.03
N SER A 428 -4.56 -13.07 -13.94
CA SER A 428 -4.55 -13.84 -12.69
C SER A 428 -5.93 -13.88 -12.02
N LEU A 429 -6.77 -12.86 -12.24
CA LEU A 429 -8.15 -12.83 -11.74
C LEU A 429 -9.01 -13.93 -12.37
N TYR A 430 -8.79 -14.22 -13.66
CA TYR A 430 -9.46 -15.32 -14.34
C TYR A 430 -9.07 -16.68 -13.74
N GLN A 431 -7.79 -16.87 -13.41
CA GLN A 431 -7.33 -18.10 -12.74
C GLN A 431 -7.95 -18.25 -11.34
N MET A 432 -8.18 -17.16 -10.63
CA MET A 432 -8.87 -17.17 -9.33
C MET A 432 -10.36 -17.49 -9.47
N GLU A 433 -11.03 -17.02 -10.53
CA GLU A 433 -12.41 -17.44 -10.84
C GLU A 433 -12.49 -18.94 -11.12
N GLU A 434 -11.57 -19.47 -11.93
CA GLU A 434 -11.48 -20.91 -12.23
C GLU A 434 -11.19 -21.73 -10.97
N LEU A 435 -10.34 -21.22 -10.06
CA LEU A 435 -10.10 -21.82 -8.74
C LEU A 435 -11.39 -21.90 -7.92
N CYS A 436 -12.17 -20.82 -7.84
CA CYS A 436 -13.45 -20.80 -7.13
C CYS A 436 -14.45 -21.81 -7.72
N ARG A 437 -14.59 -21.86 -9.05
CA ARG A 437 -15.49 -22.80 -9.74
C ARG A 437 -15.15 -24.24 -9.42
N GLU A 438 -13.86 -24.58 -9.45
CA GLU A 438 -13.40 -25.93 -9.17
C GLU A 438 -13.55 -26.30 -7.69
N MET A 439 -13.29 -25.38 -6.76
CA MET A 439 -13.53 -25.60 -5.33
C MET A 439 -14.99 -25.94 -5.06
N THR A 440 -15.92 -25.20 -5.65
CA THR A 440 -17.36 -25.49 -5.59
C THR A 440 -17.71 -26.83 -6.25
N ALA A 441 -17.14 -27.12 -7.42
CA ALA A 441 -17.37 -28.39 -8.12
C ALA A 441 -16.89 -29.61 -7.32
N ARG A 442 -15.79 -29.45 -6.57
CA ARG A 442 -15.24 -30.46 -5.65
C ARG A 442 -15.95 -30.51 -4.30
N GLY A 443 -16.92 -29.64 -4.04
CA GLY A 443 -17.64 -29.57 -2.78
C GLY A 443 -16.75 -29.20 -1.59
N MET A 444 -15.70 -28.41 -1.84
CA MET A 444 -14.81 -27.95 -0.77
C MET A 444 -15.52 -26.92 0.10
N ASP A 445 -15.18 -26.91 1.38
CA ASP A 445 -15.61 -25.90 2.34
C ASP A 445 -14.44 -25.04 2.84
N THR A 446 -13.20 -25.36 2.48
CA THR A 446 -12.00 -24.69 3.00
C THR A 446 -11.98 -23.18 2.64
N PRO A 447 -11.80 -22.26 3.61
CA PRO A 447 -11.70 -20.83 3.33
C PRO A 447 -10.59 -20.50 2.30
N LEU A 448 -10.94 -19.70 1.29
CA LEU A 448 -10.05 -19.24 0.23
C LEU A 448 -9.73 -17.76 0.41
N PHE A 449 -8.46 -17.44 0.67
CA PHE A 449 -7.98 -16.07 0.80
C PHE A 449 -7.34 -15.62 -0.50
N ILE A 450 -7.86 -14.52 -1.07
CA ILE A 450 -7.38 -13.94 -2.33
C ILE A 450 -6.64 -12.63 -2.04
N GLY A 451 -5.45 -12.48 -2.62
CA GLY A 451 -4.66 -11.26 -2.50
C GLY A 451 -3.74 -10.98 -3.70
N GLY A 452 -3.04 -9.85 -3.65
CA GLY A 452 -2.14 -9.38 -4.71
C GLY A 452 -2.68 -8.16 -5.48
N ALA A 453 -1.82 -7.49 -6.24
CA ALA A 453 -2.06 -6.11 -6.69
C ALA A 453 -3.30 -5.91 -7.58
N THR A 454 -3.72 -6.93 -8.34
CA THR A 454 -4.92 -6.85 -9.19
C THR A 454 -6.21 -7.24 -8.48
N THR A 455 -6.10 -7.80 -7.28
CA THR A 455 -7.25 -8.22 -6.48
C THR A 455 -7.82 -7.05 -5.68
N SER A 456 -9.11 -7.11 -5.35
CA SER A 456 -9.77 -6.08 -4.53
C SER A 456 -10.99 -6.65 -3.83
N ALA A 457 -11.38 -6.04 -2.71
CA ALA A 457 -12.58 -6.42 -1.97
C ALA A 457 -13.83 -6.40 -2.87
N LEU A 458 -13.95 -5.39 -3.76
CA LEU A 458 -15.07 -5.27 -4.68
C LEU A 458 -15.08 -6.40 -5.72
N HIS A 459 -13.93 -6.72 -6.32
CA HIS A 459 -13.83 -7.83 -7.27
C HIS A 459 -14.20 -9.15 -6.60
N THR A 460 -13.63 -9.43 -5.42
CA THR A 460 -13.94 -10.64 -4.66
C THR A 460 -15.43 -10.73 -4.36
N ALA A 461 -16.06 -9.66 -3.86
CA ALA A 461 -17.48 -9.64 -3.53
C ALA A 461 -18.41 -9.84 -4.75
N VAL A 462 -18.06 -9.26 -5.91
CA VAL A 462 -18.94 -9.22 -7.10
C VAL A 462 -18.71 -10.40 -8.05
N LYS A 463 -17.47 -10.91 -8.16
CA LYS A 463 -17.08 -11.91 -9.15
C LYS A 463 -16.72 -13.27 -8.55
N LEU A 464 -16.03 -13.30 -7.41
CA LEU A 464 -15.54 -14.56 -6.82
C LEU A 464 -16.53 -15.18 -5.83
N ALA A 465 -17.08 -14.38 -4.91
CA ALA A 465 -18.03 -14.85 -3.90
C ALA A 465 -19.28 -15.54 -4.47
N PRO A 466 -19.84 -15.11 -5.62
CA PRO A 466 -20.91 -15.88 -6.27
C PRO A 466 -20.49 -17.24 -6.83
N LEU A 467 -19.19 -17.46 -7.05
CA LEU A 467 -18.64 -18.71 -7.56
C LEU A 467 -18.24 -19.67 -6.44
N TYR A 468 -17.80 -19.13 -5.29
CA TYR A 468 -17.43 -19.88 -4.10
C TYR A 468 -17.73 -19.06 -2.84
N GLU A 469 -18.56 -19.58 -1.94
CA GLU A 469 -19.09 -18.84 -0.79
C GLU A 469 -18.03 -18.50 0.26
N HIS A 470 -17.03 -19.36 0.46
CA HIS A 470 -15.98 -19.18 1.48
C HIS A 470 -14.74 -18.44 0.93
N VAL A 471 -14.92 -17.47 0.02
CA VAL A 471 -13.82 -16.66 -0.53
C VAL A 471 -13.74 -15.27 0.11
N PHE A 472 -12.55 -14.88 0.56
CA PHE A 472 -12.30 -13.64 1.31
C PHE A 472 -11.08 -12.88 0.78
N TYR A 473 -11.08 -11.56 0.94
CA TYR A 473 -10.03 -10.68 0.40
C TYR A 473 -9.02 -10.25 1.47
N GLY A 474 -7.76 -10.60 1.28
CA GLY A 474 -6.64 -10.14 2.10
C GLY A 474 -5.97 -8.91 1.49
N ALA A 475 -6.11 -7.74 2.13
CA ALA A 475 -5.61 -6.48 1.57
C ALA A 475 -4.07 -6.36 1.56
N ASP A 476 -3.44 -6.84 2.63
CA ASP A 476 -1.98 -6.89 2.79
C ASP A 476 -1.60 -8.04 3.73
N ALA A 477 -0.31 -8.24 3.97
CA ALA A 477 0.19 -9.33 4.79
C ALA A 477 -0.26 -9.25 6.26
N SER A 478 -0.33 -8.04 6.83
CA SER A 478 -0.79 -7.81 8.21
C SER A 478 -2.27 -8.17 8.33
N ALA A 479 -3.09 -7.62 7.45
CA ALA A 479 -4.52 -7.88 7.41
C ALA A 479 -4.82 -9.36 7.18
N SER A 480 -4.07 -10.02 6.29
CA SER A 480 -4.24 -11.44 6.00
C SER A 480 -3.93 -12.33 7.20
N ALA A 481 -2.95 -11.97 8.03
CA ALA A 481 -2.63 -12.72 9.24
C ALA A 481 -3.68 -12.54 10.35
N VAL A 482 -4.19 -11.32 10.53
CA VAL A 482 -5.31 -11.05 11.45
C VAL A 482 -6.57 -11.79 11.00
N MET A 483 -6.84 -11.78 9.69
CA MET A 483 -7.95 -12.49 9.07
C MET A 483 -7.84 -14.01 9.30
N ALA A 484 -6.66 -14.59 9.09
CA ALA A 484 -6.41 -16.01 9.33
C ALA A 484 -6.65 -16.38 10.82
N LYS A 485 -6.16 -15.57 11.76
CA LYS A 485 -6.38 -15.79 13.20
C LYS A 485 -7.87 -15.72 13.57
N ARG A 486 -8.62 -14.73 13.07
CA ARG A 486 -10.07 -14.62 13.29
C ARG A 486 -10.81 -15.84 12.74
N CYS A 487 -10.48 -16.26 11.51
CA CYS A 487 -11.07 -17.43 10.87
C CYS A 487 -10.82 -18.73 11.65
N MET A 488 -9.63 -18.89 12.26
CA MET A 488 -9.32 -20.08 13.07
C MET A 488 -9.92 -20.03 14.47
N ALA A 489 -10.11 -18.83 15.05
CA ALA A 489 -10.67 -18.67 16.38
C ALA A 489 -12.19 -18.91 16.40
N ASP A 490 -12.90 -18.32 15.45
CA ASP A 490 -14.35 -18.44 15.30
C ASP A 490 -14.73 -18.28 13.83
N ARG A 491 -14.77 -19.42 13.14
CA ARG A 491 -15.01 -19.47 11.70
C ARG A 491 -16.39 -18.94 11.32
N GLU A 492 -17.44 -19.38 12.03
CA GLU A 492 -18.82 -19.00 11.72
C GLU A 492 -19.02 -17.49 11.83
N ARG A 493 -18.55 -16.89 12.92
CA ARG A 493 -18.63 -15.45 13.12
C ARG A 493 -17.81 -14.69 12.09
N PHE A 494 -16.61 -15.17 11.77
CA PHE A 494 -15.75 -14.55 10.77
C PHE A 494 -16.43 -14.53 9.39
N GLU A 495 -16.95 -15.68 8.92
CA GLU A 495 -17.61 -15.78 7.63
C GLU A 495 -18.87 -14.90 7.58
N GLN A 496 -19.65 -14.85 8.65
CA GLN A 496 -20.82 -13.97 8.76
C GLN A 496 -20.45 -12.49 8.57
N GLU A 497 -19.46 -12.00 9.32
CA GLU A 497 -19.03 -10.59 9.26
C GLU A 497 -18.52 -10.21 7.85
N GLU A 498 -17.76 -11.11 7.21
CA GLU A 498 -17.25 -10.90 5.84
C GLU A 498 -18.35 -11.00 4.78
N HIS A 499 -19.27 -11.97 4.88
CA HIS A 499 -20.41 -12.10 3.97
C HIS A 499 -21.30 -10.85 3.99
N GLU A 500 -21.57 -10.32 5.18
CA GLU A 500 -22.30 -9.06 5.32
C GLU A 500 -21.55 -7.90 4.65
N ALA A 501 -20.23 -7.82 4.80
CA ALA A 501 -19.41 -6.81 4.14
C ALA A 501 -19.49 -6.93 2.61
N GLN A 502 -19.40 -8.16 2.09
CA GLN A 502 -19.51 -8.43 0.66
C GLN A 502 -20.90 -8.12 0.11
N GLU A 503 -21.99 -8.43 0.83
CA GLU A 503 -23.35 -8.11 0.39
C GLU A 503 -23.61 -6.60 0.41
N ARG A 504 -23.07 -5.86 1.39
CA ARG A 504 -23.08 -4.39 1.39
C ARG A 504 -22.40 -3.84 0.13
N MET A 505 -21.22 -4.37 -0.22
CA MET A 505 -20.50 -3.96 -1.44
C MET A 505 -21.29 -4.28 -2.72
N ARG A 506 -21.87 -5.48 -2.83
CA ARG A 506 -22.73 -5.86 -3.96
C ARG A 506 -23.97 -4.96 -4.07
N THR A 507 -24.59 -4.61 -2.94
CA THR A 507 -25.75 -3.72 -2.91
C THR A 507 -25.39 -2.32 -3.39
N ILE A 508 -24.29 -1.74 -2.89
CA ILE A 508 -23.79 -0.44 -3.35
C ILE A 508 -23.44 -0.49 -4.84
N TYR A 509 -22.81 -1.57 -5.30
CA TYR A 509 -22.47 -1.75 -6.70
C TYR A 509 -23.71 -1.85 -7.61
N ARG A 510 -24.79 -2.49 -7.14
CA ARG A 510 -26.09 -2.56 -7.83
C ARG A 510 -26.84 -1.22 -7.79
N SER A 511 -26.85 -0.52 -6.65
CA SER A 511 -27.57 0.75 -6.48
C SER A 511 -26.91 1.90 -7.23
N GLY A 512 -25.57 1.92 -7.33
CA GLY A 512 -24.82 2.84 -8.19
C GLY A 512 -25.16 2.71 -9.67
N LYS A 513 -25.73 1.58 -10.10
CA LYS A 513 -26.28 1.39 -11.46
C LYS A 513 -27.75 1.80 -11.59
N SER A 514 -28.48 1.96 -10.49
CA SER A 514 -29.91 2.30 -10.49
C SER A 514 -30.19 3.79 -10.78
N GLY A 515 -29.16 4.64 -10.70
CA GLY A 515 -29.22 6.04 -11.16
C GLY A 515 -29.10 6.22 -12.68
N GLY A 516 -28.90 5.13 -13.42
CA GLY A 516 -28.85 5.10 -14.87
C GLY A 516 -29.58 3.85 -15.37
N VAL A 517 -30.91 3.85 -15.28
CA VAL A 517 -31.73 3.00 -16.16
C VAL A 517 -31.43 3.48 -17.58
N HIS A 518 -30.39 2.91 -18.20
CA HIS A 518 -30.32 2.89 -19.65
C HIS A 518 -31.40 1.90 -20.07
N PRO A 519 -32.43 2.35 -20.81
CA PRO A 519 -33.25 1.40 -21.54
C PRO A 519 -32.28 0.55 -22.37
N GLU A 520 -32.65 -0.70 -22.66
CA GLU A 520 -32.27 -1.33 -23.92
C GLU A 520 -32.88 -0.51 -25.07
N GLY A 521 -32.44 0.74 -25.18
CA GLY A 521 -32.75 1.64 -26.24
C GLY A 521 -31.79 1.29 -27.35
N ASN A 522 -32.35 1.16 -28.55
CA ASN A 522 -31.65 1.30 -29.82
C ASN A 522 -30.87 2.62 -29.85
N GLY A 523 -29.78 2.70 -29.09
CA GLY A 523 -28.87 3.83 -28.99
C GLY A 523 -28.00 3.86 -30.23
N THR A 524 -28.59 4.27 -31.34
CA THR A 524 -27.86 4.99 -32.37
C THR A 524 -27.41 6.32 -31.76
N GLY A 525 -26.20 6.37 -31.19
CA GLY A 525 -25.50 7.56 -30.69
C GLY A 525 -24.05 7.21 -30.35
N PRO A 526 -23.06 8.03 -30.71
CA PRO A 526 -22.24 7.76 -31.88
C PRO A 526 -20.96 6.99 -31.51
N HIS A 527 -20.70 5.89 -32.23
CA HIS A 527 -19.33 5.46 -32.53
C HIS A 527 -18.70 6.40 -33.57
N ASP A 528 -18.93 7.71 -33.46
CA ASP A 528 -18.23 8.64 -34.34
C ASP A 528 -16.77 8.56 -33.93
N THR A 529 -16.01 8.01 -34.86
CA THR A 529 -14.55 8.08 -34.98
C THR A 529 -14.15 9.53 -35.22
N GLU A 530 -14.66 10.43 -34.38
CA GLU A 530 -14.48 11.85 -34.49
C GLU A 530 -13.04 12.19 -34.17
N LYS A 531 -12.50 13.08 -34.99
CA LYS A 531 -11.21 13.74 -34.81
C LYS A 531 -11.19 14.47 -33.47
N VAL A 532 -10.90 13.74 -32.39
CA VAL A 532 -10.94 14.23 -31.00
C VAL A 532 -10.09 15.49 -30.85
N PHE A 533 -8.94 15.49 -31.51
CA PHE A 533 -8.00 16.60 -31.54
C PHE A 533 -7.76 17.13 -32.96
N PRO A 534 -7.53 18.45 -33.10
CA PRO A 534 -7.33 19.07 -34.39
C PRO A 534 -5.89 18.85 -34.92
N PRO A 535 -5.64 18.94 -36.24
CA PRO A 535 -4.35 18.62 -36.86
C PRO A 535 -3.13 19.32 -36.25
N GLU A 536 -3.28 20.56 -35.80
CA GLU A 536 -2.23 21.40 -35.22
C GLU A 536 -1.79 20.98 -33.80
N SER A 537 -2.50 20.06 -33.18
CA SER A 537 -2.17 19.54 -31.84
C SER A 537 -1.19 18.35 -31.87
N TYR A 538 -0.96 17.78 -33.05
CA TYR A 538 -0.09 16.62 -33.27
C TYR A 538 1.33 17.05 -33.66
N LEU A 539 2.33 16.35 -33.12
CA LEU A 539 3.73 16.52 -33.53
C LEU A 539 3.93 15.84 -34.88
N ARG A 540 4.41 16.56 -35.90
CA ARG A 540 4.60 15.98 -37.24
C ARG A 540 6.00 15.38 -37.37
N ASP A 541 6.12 14.23 -38.03
CA ASP A 541 7.44 13.65 -38.34
C ASP A 541 8.31 14.59 -39.21
N THR A 542 7.68 15.41 -40.06
CA THR A 542 8.37 16.29 -41.01
C THR A 542 8.71 17.68 -40.45
N SER A 543 8.33 18.01 -39.21
CA SER A 543 8.58 19.35 -38.64
C SER A 543 9.93 19.42 -37.93
N LEU A 544 11.02 19.55 -38.71
CA LEU A 544 12.34 19.98 -38.21
C LEU A 544 12.36 21.50 -37.87
N GLU A 545 11.26 22.22 -38.14
CA GLU A 545 11.15 23.67 -38.00
C GLU A 545 10.30 24.14 -36.80
N ASP A 546 9.71 23.25 -35.99
CA ASP A 546 9.06 23.67 -34.75
C ASP A 546 10.15 24.06 -33.71
N PRO A 547 10.24 25.35 -33.30
CA PRO A 547 11.25 25.80 -32.34
C PRO A 547 11.16 25.07 -30.99
N HIS A 548 9.99 24.51 -30.67
CA HIS A 548 9.73 23.71 -29.47
C HIS A 548 9.98 22.21 -29.66
N ALA A 549 10.01 21.70 -30.90
CA ALA A 549 10.33 20.30 -31.20
C ALA A 549 11.81 19.96 -31.01
N ASN A 550 12.72 20.96 -31.06
CA ASN A 550 14.16 20.80 -30.79
C ASN A 550 14.50 20.29 -29.39
N ARG A 551 13.51 20.17 -28.49
CA ARG A 551 13.67 19.61 -27.14
C ARG A 551 13.24 18.14 -27.02
N ILE A 552 12.58 17.59 -28.05
CA ILE A 552 12.18 16.18 -28.09
C ILE A 552 13.12 15.41 -28.99
N ARG A 553 13.74 14.39 -28.40
CA ARG A 553 14.59 13.43 -29.09
C ARG A 553 13.78 12.20 -29.42
N THR A 554 13.61 11.93 -30.71
CA THR A 554 12.95 10.72 -31.20
C THR A 554 13.95 9.81 -31.92
N GLU A 555 15.23 9.85 -31.51
CA GLU A 555 16.21 8.90 -32.01
C GLU A 555 16.02 7.52 -31.39
N ASP A 556 16.29 6.48 -32.17
CA ASP A 556 16.29 5.11 -31.67
C ASP A 556 17.36 4.95 -30.57
N ILE A 557 17.01 4.19 -29.53
CA ILE A 557 17.95 3.72 -28.52
C ILE A 557 18.13 2.22 -28.79
N PRO A 558 19.27 1.79 -29.36
CA PRO A 558 19.52 0.38 -29.62
C PRO A 558 19.38 -0.44 -28.34
N VAL A 559 18.83 -1.66 -28.46
CA VAL A 559 18.74 -2.56 -27.32
C VAL A 559 20.14 -2.88 -26.83
N GLY A 560 20.46 -2.39 -25.63
CA GLY A 560 21.82 -2.40 -25.11
C GLY A 560 21.86 -2.24 -23.59
N GLU A 561 23.03 -2.52 -23.04
CA GLU A 561 23.27 -2.42 -21.60
C GLU A 561 23.44 -0.96 -21.16
N ILE A 562 22.82 -0.62 -20.03
CA ILE A 562 22.89 0.69 -19.39
C ILE A 562 23.56 0.51 -18.03
N SER A 563 24.44 1.44 -17.66
CA SER A 563 25.11 1.35 -16.36
C SER A 563 24.15 1.69 -15.22
N ILE A 564 24.29 1.00 -14.08
CA ILE A 564 23.54 1.30 -12.86
C ILE A 564 23.72 2.78 -12.46
N ARG A 565 24.92 3.33 -12.66
CA ARG A 565 25.25 4.72 -12.35
C ARG A 565 24.40 5.74 -13.10
N GLU A 566 23.98 5.43 -14.34
CA GLU A 566 23.14 6.33 -15.14
C GLU A 566 21.69 6.36 -14.67
N VAL A 567 21.18 5.25 -14.13
CA VAL A 567 19.78 5.16 -13.68
C VAL A 567 19.61 5.48 -12.19
N LEU A 568 20.68 5.37 -11.39
CA LEU A 568 20.64 5.57 -9.94
C LEU A 568 20.04 6.92 -9.49
N PRO A 569 20.27 8.06 -10.18
CA PRO A 569 19.63 9.33 -9.82
C PRO A 569 18.09 9.32 -9.94
N LEU A 570 17.54 8.36 -10.69
CA LEU A 570 16.10 8.18 -10.94
C LEU A 570 15.51 7.04 -10.11
N PHE A 571 16.27 6.47 -9.17
CA PHE A 571 15.80 5.42 -8.28
C PHE A 571 14.72 5.96 -7.33
N ASP A 572 13.48 5.49 -7.51
CA ASP A 572 12.34 5.94 -6.69
C ASP A 572 12.28 5.21 -5.35
N TRP A 573 12.83 5.86 -4.32
CA TRP A 573 12.75 5.38 -2.93
C TRP A 573 11.31 5.23 -2.43
N LYS A 574 10.34 6.01 -2.94
CA LYS A 574 8.95 5.89 -2.52
C LYS A 574 8.37 4.54 -2.94
N MET A 575 8.61 4.15 -4.19
CA MET A 575 8.24 2.84 -4.71
C MET A 575 8.94 1.74 -3.91
N PHE A 576 10.25 1.86 -3.67
CA PHE A 576 11.01 0.87 -2.92
C PHE A 576 10.44 0.65 -1.50
N TYR A 577 10.14 1.72 -0.76
CA TYR A 577 9.52 1.61 0.57
C TYR A 577 8.10 1.03 0.53
N ALA A 578 7.33 1.34 -0.50
CA ALA A 578 5.98 0.79 -0.67
C ALA A 578 5.98 -0.74 -0.84
N ILE A 579 6.99 -1.32 -1.52
CA ILE A 579 7.18 -2.78 -1.62
C ILE A 579 7.33 -3.41 -0.22
N TRP A 580 7.98 -2.69 0.71
CA TRP A 580 8.18 -3.10 2.09
C TRP A 580 7.03 -2.70 3.03
N GLY A 581 5.86 -2.33 2.50
CA GLY A 581 4.67 -1.98 3.29
C GLY A 581 4.78 -0.64 4.03
N ILE A 582 5.83 0.14 3.78
CA ILE A 582 6.02 1.47 4.40
C ILE A 582 5.33 2.51 3.53
N LYS A 583 4.18 3.02 4.01
CA LYS A 583 3.44 4.09 3.32
C LYS A 583 4.21 5.41 3.41
N TYR A 584 4.62 5.95 2.26
CA TYR A 584 5.34 7.22 2.19
C TYR A 584 4.54 8.35 2.86
N GLY A 585 5.21 9.14 3.71
CA GLY A 585 4.59 10.22 4.48
C GLY A 585 4.04 9.82 5.87
N LYS A 586 3.96 8.53 6.20
CA LYS A 586 3.66 8.08 7.58
C LYS A 586 4.85 8.12 8.52
N MET A 587 6.06 8.09 7.98
CA MET A 587 7.30 8.02 8.75
C MET A 587 8.33 8.99 8.18
N SER A 588 9.12 9.63 9.04
CA SER A 588 10.21 10.52 8.60
C SER A 588 11.24 9.71 7.80
N PRO A 589 11.82 10.26 6.71
CA PRO A 589 12.97 9.68 6.03
C PRO A 589 14.14 9.32 6.95
N ASP A 590 14.26 10.03 8.08
CA ASP A 590 15.33 9.85 9.07
C ASP A 590 14.99 8.85 10.18
N ALA A 591 13.81 8.21 10.11
CA ALA A 591 13.47 7.17 11.07
C ALA A 591 14.49 6.02 10.99
N PRO A 592 15.01 5.50 12.13
CA PRO A 592 16.09 4.51 12.14
C PRO A 592 15.83 3.29 11.23
N GLU A 593 14.57 2.86 11.11
CA GLU A 593 14.18 1.72 10.27
C GLU A 593 14.24 2.01 8.78
N MET A 594 13.75 3.19 8.35
CA MET A 594 13.87 3.62 6.96
C MET A 594 15.34 3.83 6.58
N ALA A 595 16.11 4.45 7.48
CA ALA A 595 17.54 4.65 7.30
C ALA A 595 18.31 3.31 7.21
N GLY A 596 18.00 2.34 8.08
CA GLY A 596 18.60 1.01 8.05
C GLY A 596 18.28 0.23 6.77
N LEU A 597 17.00 0.13 6.40
CA LEU A 597 16.59 -0.54 5.16
C LEU A 597 17.22 0.13 3.93
N ARG A 598 17.30 1.47 3.92
CA ARG A 598 17.98 2.22 2.86
C ARG A 598 19.46 1.90 2.80
N GLN A 599 20.16 1.88 3.94
CA GLN A 599 21.58 1.57 4.00
C GLN A 599 21.86 0.16 3.44
N GLU A 600 21.00 -0.80 3.76
CA GLU A 600 21.09 -2.17 3.25
C GLU A 600 20.81 -2.24 1.75
N ALA A 601 19.79 -1.53 1.25
CA ALA A 601 19.51 -1.42 -0.18
C ALA A 601 20.66 -0.72 -0.95
N GLU A 602 21.25 0.32 -0.37
CA GLU A 602 22.44 0.99 -0.91
C GLU A 602 23.66 0.08 -0.91
N ALA A 603 23.81 -0.80 0.09
CA ALA A 603 24.85 -1.82 0.10
C ALA A 603 24.67 -2.83 -1.05
N VAL A 604 23.43 -3.29 -1.30
CA VAL A 604 23.11 -4.15 -2.46
C VAL A 604 23.41 -3.44 -3.77
N LEU A 605 23.05 -2.15 -3.90
CA LEU A 605 23.33 -1.34 -5.08
C LEU A 605 24.83 -1.15 -5.32
N ARG A 606 25.62 -0.86 -4.27
CA ARG A 606 27.08 -0.77 -4.35
C ARG A 606 27.67 -2.10 -4.82
N GLU A 607 27.26 -3.19 -4.20
CA GLU A 607 27.71 -4.54 -4.53
C GLU A 607 27.38 -4.91 -5.99
N MET A 608 26.15 -4.65 -6.45
CA MET A 608 25.74 -4.86 -7.84
C MET A 608 26.59 -4.06 -8.82
N THR A 609 26.91 -2.81 -8.46
CA THR A 609 27.71 -1.89 -9.28
C THR A 609 29.17 -2.32 -9.37
N GLU A 610 29.76 -2.77 -8.26
CA GLU A 610 31.18 -3.16 -8.18
C GLU A 610 31.43 -4.55 -8.79
N SER A 611 30.53 -5.50 -8.54
CA SER A 611 30.67 -6.88 -9.02
C SER A 611 30.29 -7.07 -10.50
N GLY A 612 29.57 -6.10 -11.10
CA GLY A 612 29.01 -6.24 -12.46
C GLY A 612 28.00 -7.39 -12.58
N THR A 613 27.42 -7.84 -11.47
CA THR A 613 26.50 -8.99 -11.45
C THR A 613 25.10 -8.63 -11.95
N CYS A 614 24.69 -7.37 -11.78
CA CYS A 614 23.40 -6.87 -12.24
C CYS A 614 23.56 -6.17 -13.60
N ARG A 615 22.75 -6.58 -14.57
CA ARG A 615 22.74 -6.05 -15.93
C ARG A 615 21.37 -5.44 -16.22
N ILE A 616 21.37 -4.17 -16.58
CA ILE A 616 20.19 -3.41 -17.01
C ILE A 616 20.25 -3.28 -18.52
N VAL A 617 19.24 -3.78 -19.22
CA VAL A 617 19.12 -3.66 -20.68
C VAL A 617 17.87 -2.87 -21.00
N ALA A 618 17.98 -1.87 -21.87
CA ALA A 618 16.81 -1.17 -22.39
C ALA A 618 16.96 -0.88 -23.88
N GLY A 619 15.82 -0.63 -24.54
CA GLY A 619 15.79 -0.16 -25.91
C GLY A 619 14.51 0.59 -26.23
N VAL A 620 14.60 1.47 -27.22
CA VAL A 620 13.50 2.27 -27.76
C VAL A 620 13.58 2.25 -29.28
N LYS A 621 12.49 1.92 -29.95
CA LYS A 621 12.35 2.01 -31.41
C LYS A 621 11.23 2.97 -31.76
N TRP A 622 11.53 3.95 -32.62
CA TRP A 622 10.55 4.93 -33.10
C TRP A 622 9.99 4.55 -34.47
N TYR A 623 8.70 4.86 -34.63
CA TYR A 623 7.91 4.63 -35.82
C TYR A 623 7.17 5.90 -36.23
N SER A 624 6.84 5.98 -37.51
CA SER A 624 5.84 6.92 -38.01
C SER A 624 4.46 6.30 -37.80
N ALA A 625 3.58 7.00 -37.10
CA ALA A 625 2.30 6.49 -36.66
C ALA A 625 1.12 7.36 -37.08
N CYS A 626 0.02 6.71 -37.46
CA CYS A 626 -1.29 7.31 -37.65
C CYS A 626 -2.37 6.39 -37.10
N SER A 627 -3.59 6.91 -36.90
CA SER A 627 -4.74 6.11 -36.49
C SER A 627 -5.68 5.82 -37.65
N ARG A 628 -6.27 4.63 -37.64
CA ARG A 628 -7.38 4.25 -38.50
C ARG A 628 -8.47 3.67 -37.61
N LYS A 629 -9.56 4.42 -37.43
CA LYS A 629 -10.57 4.10 -36.40
C LYS A 629 -9.90 3.96 -35.02
N ASP A 630 -10.07 2.82 -34.37
CA ASP A 630 -9.49 2.49 -33.06
C ASP A 630 -8.17 1.69 -33.18
N ASP A 631 -7.52 1.70 -34.33
CA ASP A 631 -6.24 1.02 -34.55
C ASP A 631 -5.11 2.04 -34.72
N ILE A 632 -3.93 1.70 -34.21
CA ILE A 632 -2.69 2.43 -34.49
C ILE A 632 -1.96 1.72 -35.61
N ILE A 633 -1.60 2.45 -36.65
CA ILE A 633 -0.81 1.96 -37.78
C ILE A 633 0.60 2.50 -37.61
N LEU A 634 1.58 1.60 -37.50
CA LEU A 634 3.00 1.91 -37.41
C LEU A 634 3.69 1.59 -38.73
N ALA A 635 4.52 2.50 -39.22
CA ALA A 635 5.39 2.32 -40.37
C ALA A 635 6.83 2.69 -40.03
N GLY A 636 7.79 2.00 -40.64
CA GLY A 636 9.21 2.35 -40.50
C GLY A 636 9.50 3.75 -41.03
N ARG A 637 10.32 4.53 -40.33
CA ARG A 637 10.62 5.93 -40.68
C ARG A 637 11.31 6.12 -42.02
N ASP A 638 12.04 5.10 -42.50
CA ASP A 638 12.74 5.13 -43.79
C ASP A 638 11.80 4.99 -45.00
N SER A 639 10.53 4.67 -44.78
CA SER A 639 9.60 4.32 -45.86
C SER A 639 9.11 5.53 -46.67
N GLY A 640 9.24 6.76 -46.16
CA GLY A 640 8.93 8.03 -46.84
C GLY A 640 7.50 8.19 -47.40
N ASN A 641 6.68 7.14 -47.35
CA ASN A 641 5.39 7.05 -47.98
C ASN A 641 4.51 6.06 -47.18
N ILE A 642 3.59 6.63 -46.41
CA ILE A 642 2.56 5.90 -45.64
C ILE A 642 1.73 4.98 -46.54
N ASN A 643 1.71 5.16 -47.87
CA ASN A 643 0.92 4.31 -48.77
C ASN A 643 1.65 3.07 -49.29
N ALA A 644 2.94 2.86 -48.95
CA ALA A 644 3.61 1.60 -49.26
C ALA A 644 3.05 0.47 -48.37
N ALA A 645 2.43 -0.54 -48.99
CA ALA A 645 1.72 -1.61 -48.28
C ALA A 645 2.64 -2.60 -47.52
N SER A 646 3.94 -2.60 -47.81
CA SER A 646 4.92 -3.50 -47.19
C SER A 646 5.51 -2.91 -45.91
N GLY A 647 5.36 -3.60 -44.77
CA GLY A 647 6.05 -3.27 -43.51
C GLY A 647 5.25 -2.45 -42.50
N LYS A 648 3.92 -2.41 -42.59
CA LYS A 648 3.05 -1.78 -41.58
C LYS A 648 2.69 -2.77 -40.47
N THR A 649 2.77 -2.32 -39.22
CA THR A 649 2.24 -3.06 -38.06
C THR A 649 0.97 -2.37 -37.58
N ILE A 650 -0.10 -3.14 -37.35
CA ILE A 650 -1.37 -2.63 -36.83
C ILE A 650 -1.50 -3.06 -35.38
N LEU A 651 -1.71 -2.10 -34.49
CA LEU A 651 -1.96 -2.34 -33.07
C LEU A 651 -3.39 -1.94 -32.73
N PRO A 652 -4.31 -2.90 -32.54
CA PRO A 652 -5.66 -2.58 -32.12
C PRO A 652 -5.71 -2.00 -30.70
N MET A 653 -6.47 -0.92 -30.53
CA MET A 653 -6.70 -0.26 -29.25
C MET A 653 -8.17 -0.38 -28.81
N LEU A 654 -8.37 -0.40 -27.49
CA LEU A 654 -9.68 -0.24 -26.87
C LEU A 654 -9.98 1.25 -26.68
N ARG A 655 -11.26 1.59 -26.56
CA ARG A 655 -11.76 2.96 -26.35
C ARG A 655 -12.68 2.99 -25.14
N GLN A 656 -12.63 4.07 -24.37
CA GLN A 656 -13.59 4.28 -23.28
C GLN A 656 -15.03 4.30 -23.83
N GLU A 657 -15.99 3.71 -23.11
CA GLU A 657 -17.41 3.86 -23.45
C GLU A 657 -18.09 4.99 -22.66
N GLU A 658 -17.45 5.45 -21.58
CA GLU A 658 -17.87 6.60 -20.80
C GLU A 658 -16.92 7.78 -21.04
N PRO A 659 -17.44 8.95 -21.42
CA PRO A 659 -16.60 10.06 -21.81
C PRO A 659 -15.93 10.72 -20.60
N SER A 660 -14.63 10.98 -20.71
CA SER A 660 -13.84 11.67 -19.70
C SER A 660 -13.61 13.14 -20.07
N PRO A 661 -13.44 14.04 -19.08
CA PRO A 661 -13.15 15.44 -19.35
C PRO A 661 -11.75 15.62 -19.94
N LEU A 662 -11.66 16.41 -21.01
CA LEU A 662 -10.42 16.88 -21.64
C LEU A 662 -9.93 18.17 -20.97
N PRO A 663 -8.67 18.58 -21.19
CA PRO A 663 -8.12 19.80 -20.57
C PRO A 663 -8.83 21.09 -21.01
N ASP A 664 -9.50 21.06 -22.16
CA ASP A 664 -10.30 22.16 -22.72
C ASP A 664 -11.76 22.16 -22.20
N GLY A 665 -12.13 21.23 -21.31
CA GLY A 665 -13.46 21.09 -20.74
C GLY A 665 -14.46 20.30 -21.59
N ARG A 666 -14.12 19.92 -22.83
CA ARG A 666 -14.93 18.99 -23.61
C ARG A 666 -14.90 17.60 -22.98
N LYS A 667 -15.90 16.77 -23.27
CA LYS A 667 -15.92 15.36 -22.86
C LYS A 667 -15.76 14.48 -24.09
N ALA A 668 -14.86 13.51 -24.02
CA ALA A 668 -14.62 12.57 -25.11
C ALA A 668 -14.34 11.17 -24.56
N CYS A 669 -14.73 10.16 -25.34
CA CYS A 669 -14.37 8.77 -25.11
C CYS A 669 -13.00 8.50 -25.72
N LEU A 670 -11.95 8.43 -24.89
CA LEU A 670 -10.58 8.37 -25.38
C LEU A 670 -10.11 6.94 -25.66
N SER A 671 -9.17 6.83 -26.60
CA SER A 671 -8.34 5.67 -26.88
C SER A 671 -6.88 6.12 -27.05
N LEU A 672 -5.92 5.21 -26.85
CA LEU A 672 -4.52 5.49 -27.12
C LEU A 672 -4.26 5.87 -28.58
N CYS A 673 -5.10 5.42 -29.52
CA CYS A 673 -4.98 5.80 -30.93
C CYS A 673 -5.27 7.28 -31.20
N ASP A 674 -5.95 7.99 -30.29
CA ASP A 674 -6.30 9.39 -30.48
C ASP A 674 -5.07 10.31 -30.36
N PHE A 675 -3.97 9.82 -29.77
CA PHE A 675 -2.70 10.55 -29.61
C PHE A 675 -1.76 10.42 -30.82
N VAL A 676 -2.21 9.77 -31.89
CA VAL A 676 -1.60 9.81 -33.23
C VAL A 676 -2.61 10.34 -34.24
N PRO A 677 -2.18 11.05 -35.30
CA PRO A 677 -3.09 11.72 -36.21
C PRO A 677 -3.90 10.68 -37.01
N PRO A 678 -5.21 10.89 -37.20
CA PRO A 678 -5.99 10.09 -38.14
C PRO A 678 -5.35 10.06 -39.52
N GLU A 679 -5.36 8.91 -40.18
CA GLU A 679 -4.80 8.70 -41.54
C GLU A 679 -5.35 9.73 -42.54
N GLU A 680 -6.60 10.17 -42.36
CA GLU A 680 -7.27 11.21 -43.14
C GLU A 680 -6.60 12.58 -43.11
N TYR A 681 -5.78 12.88 -42.09
CA TYR A 681 -5.03 14.14 -42.02
C TYR A 681 -3.83 14.17 -42.97
N GLY A 682 -3.42 13.03 -43.52
CA GLY A 682 -2.36 12.95 -44.53
C GLY A 682 -0.95 13.15 -43.99
N PHE A 683 -0.73 13.08 -42.67
CA PHE A 683 0.60 13.09 -42.05
C PHE A 683 0.66 12.13 -40.85
N THR A 684 1.86 11.81 -40.38
CA THR A 684 2.14 10.95 -39.22
C THR A 684 2.77 11.71 -38.07
N SER A 685 2.67 11.11 -36.89
CA SER A 685 3.37 11.51 -35.68
C SER A 685 4.33 10.41 -35.22
N PRO A 686 5.40 10.78 -34.50
CA PRO A 686 6.30 9.81 -33.92
C PRO A 686 5.62 9.02 -32.78
N ALA A 687 5.71 7.70 -32.83
CA ALA A 687 5.34 6.82 -31.71
C ALA A 687 6.47 5.83 -31.44
N GLY A 688 6.75 5.58 -30.16
CA GLY A 688 7.84 4.70 -29.73
C GLY A 688 7.34 3.38 -29.17
N ALA A 689 8.08 2.29 -29.37
CA ALA A 689 7.99 1.07 -28.57
C ALA A 689 9.21 1.02 -27.66
N PHE A 690 9.05 0.60 -26.40
CA PHE A 690 10.18 0.44 -25.48
C PHE A 690 10.06 -0.81 -24.63
N ALA A 691 11.21 -1.31 -24.19
CA ALA A 691 11.31 -2.34 -23.17
C ALA A 691 12.58 -2.15 -22.32
N VAL A 692 12.48 -2.59 -21.07
CA VAL A 692 13.53 -2.59 -20.05
C VAL A 692 13.53 -3.94 -19.37
N SER A 693 14.71 -4.47 -19.05
CA SER A 693 14.91 -5.71 -18.32
C SER A 693 16.11 -5.57 -17.38
N VAL A 694 15.94 -6.00 -16.13
CA VAL A 694 17.03 -6.07 -15.13
C VAL A 694 17.25 -7.52 -14.75
N THR A 695 18.48 -8.00 -14.93
CA THR A 695 18.90 -9.38 -14.64
C THR A 695 20.07 -9.40 -13.67
N ASP A 696 20.22 -10.50 -12.92
CA ASP A 696 21.36 -10.71 -12.02
C ASP A 696 21.98 -12.08 -12.28
N SER A 697 23.25 -12.08 -12.69
CA SER A 697 24.01 -13.26 -13.08
C SER A 697 24.32 -14.22 -11.93
N ARG A 698 24.17 -13.80 -10.67
CA ARG A 698 24.24 -14.72 -9.51
C ARG A 698 23.07 -15.68 -9.43
N LYS A 699 21.95 -15.38 -10.11
CA LYS A 699 20.91 -16.37 -10.42
C LYS A 699 21.29 -17.20 -11.65
N GLY A 700 22.52 -17.71 -11.66
CA GLY A 700 23.06 -18.50 -12.76
C GLY A 700 22.68 -19.97 -12.65
N ARG A 701 21.68 -20.39 -13.45
CA ARG A 701 22.02 -21.21 -14.61
C ARG A 701 21.40 -20.59 -15.87
N PRO A 702 22.20 -20.36 -16.93
CA PRO A 702 21.75 -19.81 -18.20
C PRO A 702 21.37 -20.93 -19.18
N ASP A 703 20.43 -21.80 -18.80
CA ASP A 703 19.80 -22.75 -19.73
C ASP A 703 18.29 -22.55 -19.65
N GLY A 704 17.72 -21.96 -20.71
CA GLY A 704 16.31 -21.58 -20.82
C GLY A 704 15.33 -22.74 -20.89
N ALA A 705 15.18 -23.47 -19.79
CA ALA A 705 14.01 -24.31 -19.53
C ALA A 705 13.32 -23.79 -18.25
N PRO A 706 11.98 -23.65 -18.25
CA PRO A 706 11.26 -23.41 -17.01
C PRO A 706 11.55 -24.62 -16.11
N SER A 707 12.23 -24.42 -14.98
CA SER A 707 12.24 -25.45 -13.96
C SER A 707 10.78 -25.60 -13.52
N ASP A 708 10.18 -26.74 -13.81
CA ASP A 708 8.79 -27.13 -13.56
C ASP A 708 8.40 -27.19 -12.07
N THR A 709 9.24 -26.58 -11.23
CA THR A 709 8.98 -26.24 -9.84
C THR A 709 9.78 -24.96 -9.61
N GLY A 710 9.18 -23.91 -9.03
CA GLY A 710 9.88 -22.70 -8.56
C GLY A 710 10.89 -22.95 -7.43
N LYS A 711 11.54 -24.11 -7.41
CA LYS A 711 12.71 -24.43 -6.61
C LYS A 711 13.92 -23.99 -7.42
N CYS A 712 14.84 -23.27 -6.80
CA CYS A 712 16.26 -23.33 -7.17
C CYS A 712 16.58 -24.77 -7.62
N GLY A 713 17.30 -24.96 -8.73
CA GLY A 713 17.63 -26.26 -9.34
C GLY A 713 18.46 -27.22 -8.47
N CYS A 714 18.37 -27.08 -7.16
CA CYS A 714 18.96 -27.82 -6.09
C CYS A 714 17.85 -28.68 -5.43
N ARG A 715 17.87 -30.00 -5.65
CA ARG A 715 16.96 -30.95 -4.96
C ARG A 715 17.14 -30.95 -3.42
N GLU A 716 18.20 -30.29 -2.94
CA GLU A 716 18.67 -30.31 -1.54
C GLU A 716 18.78 -28.92 -0.89
N CYS A 717 18.50 -27.80 -1.58
CA CYS A 717 18.63 -26.49 -0.93
C CYS A 717 17.29 -25.96 -0.41
N SER A 718 17.27 -25.82 0.92
CA SER A 718 16.27 -25.26 1.81
C SER A 718 16.09 -23.74 1.64
N CYS A 719 16.28 -23.18 0.44
CA CYS A 719 16.10 -21.75 0.18
C CYS A 719 14.62 -21.36 0.13
N GLY A 720 13.98 -21.25 1.30
CA GLY A 720 12.85 -20.34 1.45
C GLY A 720 13.24 -18.90 1.08
N PRO A 721 12.27 -17.99 0.85
CA PRO A 721 12.56 -16.60 0.52
C PRO A 721 13.29 -15.91 1.69
N ASP A 722 14.61 -15.87 1.63
CA ASP A 722 15.45 -15.15 2.61
C ASP A 722 15.31 -13.63 2.38
N TYR A 723 15.35 -12.86 3.47
CA TYR A 723 15.34 -11.40 3.51
C TYR A 723 16.24 -10.78 2.42
N GLY A 724 17.46 -11.29 2.28
CA GLY A 724 18.43 -10.81 1.30
C GLY A 724 17.96 -10.98 -0.16
N SER A 725 17.26 -12.07 -0.46
CA SER A 725 16.68 -12.32 -1.79
C SER A 725 15.55 -11.34 -2.10
N MET A 726 14.67 -11.08 -1.12
CA MET A 726 13.58 -10.11 -1.27
C MET A 726 14.09 -8.68 -1.42
N LEU A 727 15.10 -8.29 -0.63
CA LEU A 727 15.77 -6.99 -0.72
C LEU A 727 16.38 -6.78 -2.11
N ARG A 728 17.15 -7.77 -2.58
CA ARG A 728 17.79 -7.75 -3.90
C ARG A 728 16.77 -7.64 -5.03
N ARG A 729 15.69 -8.41 -5.00
CA ARG A 729 14.61 -8.33 -6.01
C ARG A 729 13.86 -7.00 -5.98
N SER A 730 13.62 -6.45 -4.79
CA SER A 730 12.99 -5.13 -4.64
C SER A 730 13.87 -4.03 -5.24
N VAL A 731 15.18 -4.08 -5.02
CA VAL A 731 16.15 -3.18 -5.67
C VAL A 731 16.11 -3.33 -7.20
N MET A 732 16.09 -4.56 -7.73
CA MET A 732 16.01 -4.79 -9.17
C MET A 732 14.73 -4.23 -9.79
N ASN A 733 13.58 -4.41 -9.15
CA ASN A 733 12.31 -3.86 -9.63
C ASN A 733 12.33 -2.33 -9.65
N THR A 734 12.89 -1.70 -8.61
CA THR A 734 13.04 -0.24 -8.59
C THR A 734 14.08 0.25 -9.61
N LEU A 735 15.13 -0.52 -9.90
CA LEU A 735 16.06 -0.23 -10.99
C LEU A 735 15.39 -0.33 -12.38
N ALA A 736 14.49 -1.30 -12.58
CA ALA A 736 13.73 -1.43 -13.82
C ALA A 736 12.86 -0.19 -14.06
N GLU A 737 12.20 0.31 -13.01
CA GLU A 737 11.44 1.56 -13.10
C GLU A 737 12.32 2.80 -13.27
N ALA A 738 13.48 2.85 -12.60
CA ALA A 738 14.45 3.92 -12.80
C ALA A 738 14.98 3.96 -14.25
N ALA A 739 15.24 2.80 -14.86
CA ALA A 739 15.62 2.68 -16.26
C ALA A 739 14.46 3.05 -17.21
N SER A 740 13.22 2.74 -16.83
CA SER A 740 12.00 3.19 -17.50
C SER A 740 11.87 4.72 -17.47
N SER A 741 12.17 5.38 -16.34
CA SER A 741 12.24 6.87 -16.24
C SER A 741 13.46 7.47 -16.94
N TRP A 742 14.57 6.74 -17.03
CA TRP A 742 15.75 7.18 -17.78
C TRP A 742 15.43 7.37 -19.26
N ILE A 743 14.53 6.54 -19.83
CA ILE A 743 14.01 6.72 -21.18
C ILE A 743 13.30 8.07 -21.31
N ASP A 744 12.46 8.45 -20.35
CA ASP A 744 11.74 9.74 -20.40
C ASP A 744 12.72 10.93 -20.41
N TYR A 745 13.78 10.85 -19.59
CA TYR A 745 14.87 11.83 -19.59
C TYR A 745 15.62 11.86 -20.94
N ARG A 746 15.87 10.70 -21.55
CA ARG A 746 16.49 10.59 -22.87
C ARG A 746 15.63 11.19 -23.97
N ILE A 747 14.31 11.14 -23.88
CA ILE A 747 13.41 11.75 -24.87
C ILE A 747 13.34 13.28 -24.71
N GLY A 748 13.56 13.79 -23.50
CA GLY A 748 13.58 15.24 -23.20
C GLY A 748 12.61 15.68 -22.11
N GLY A 749 11.84 14.75 -21.53
CA GLY A 749 10.83 15.03 -20.50
C GLY A 749 9.65 15.88 -20.98
N ASP A 750 8.76 16.24 -20.05
CA ASP A 750 7.66 17.18 -20.35
C ASP A 750 8.23 18.58 -20.57
N SER A 751 8.14 19.06 -21.80
CA SER A 751 8.65 20.38 -22.21
C SER A 751 7.67 21.52 -21.87
N GLY A 752 6.53 21.20 -21.23
CA GLY A 752 5.39 22.09 -20.98
C GLY A 752 4.51 22.30 -22.22
N HIS A 753 5.08 22.18 -23.42
CA HIS A 753 4.36 22.25 -24.69
C HIS A 753 3.91 20.88 -25.19
N TRP A 754 4.82 19.89 -25.11
CA TRP A 754 4.57 18.51 -25.51
C TRP A 754 4.57 17.60 -24.30
N LYS A 755 3.49 16.85 -24.13
CA LYS A 755 3.38 15.81 -23.09
C LYS A 755 3.75 14.46 -23.67
N ILE A 756 4.51 13.71 -22.89
CA ILE A 756 4.95 12.36 -23.21
C ILE A 756 4.23 11.42 -22.26
N ILE A 757 3.53 10.43 -22.80
CA ILE A 757 2.97 9.33 -22.02
C ILE A 757 3.59 8.01 -22.48
N LYS A 758 3.75 7.09 -21.54
CA LYS A 758 4.43 5.82 -21.77
C LYS A 758 3.57 4.63 -21.29
N PRO A 759 2.37 4.43 -21.87
CA PRO A 759 1.43 3.40 -21.43
C PRO A 759 2.03 2.00 -21.61
N ALA A 760 2.18 1.29 -20.49
CA ALA A 760 2.60 -0.11 -20.47
C ALA A 760 1.41 -1.05 -20.69
N ALA A 761 1.63 -2.14 -21.42
CA ALA A 761 0.59 -3.13 -21.66
C ALA A 761 0.21 -3.83 -20.34
N GLY A 762 -1.09 -3.92 -20.06
CA GLY A 762 -1.68 -4.41 -18.81
C GLY A 762 -2.18 -3.31 -17.87
N TYR A 763 -1.82 -2.05 -18.09
CA TYR A 763 -2.37 -0.92 -17.32
C TYR A 763 -3.79 -0.58 -17.78
N ALA A 764 -4.55 0.18 -16.98
CA ALA A 764 -5.91 0.60 -17.32
C ALA A 764 -6.03 1.34 -18.66
N SER A 765 -4.96 2.01 -19.12
CA SER A 765 -4.91 2.67 -20.44
C SER A 765 -4.64 1.73 -21.61
N CYS A 766 -4.12 0.53 -21.32
CA CYS A 766 -3.73 -0.47 -22.30
C CYS A 766 -3.95 -1.87 -21.71
N PRO A 767 -5.19 -2.26 -21.35
CA PRO A 767 -5.42 -3.39 -20.43
C PRO A 767 -5.14 -4.77 -21.05
N ASP A 768 -4.98 -4.85 -22.37
CA ASP A 768 -4.65 -6.08 -23.06
C ASP A 768 -3.17 -6.47 -22.86
N HIS A 769 -2.94 -7.50 -22.04
CA HIS A 769 -1.60 -8.02 -21.78
C HIS A 769 -0.92 -8.64 -23.00
N THR A 770 -1.66 -9.07 -24.02
CA THR A 770 -1.09 -9.72 -25.22
C THR A 770 -0.30 -8.75 -26.09
N LEU A 771 -0.55 -7.43 -25.96
CA LEU A 771 0.23 -6.38 -26.65
C LEU A 771 1.73 -6.41 -26.32
N LYS A 772 2.14 -7.02 -25.20
CA LYS A 772 3.56 -7.21 -24.89
C LYS A 772 4.30 -8.00 -25.97
N ARG A 773 3.63 -8.98 -26.58
CA ARG A 773 4.19 -9.79 -27.69
C ARG A 773 4.51 -8.88 -28.88
N ASP A 774 3.56 -8.02 -29.24
CA ASP A 774 3.70 -7.09 -30.35
C ASP A 774 4.81 -6.06 -30.07
N ILE A 775 4.83 -5.48 -28.86
CA ILE A 775 5.83 -4.48 -28.46
C ILE A 775 7.25 -5.04 -28.49
N LEU A 776 7.46 -6.27 -27.99
CA LEU A 776 8.78 -6.92 -28.04
C LEU A 776 9.21 -7.24 -29.48
N HIS A 777 8.28 -7.60 -30.37
CA HIS A 777 8.58 -7.80 -31.80
C HIS A 777 8.91 -6.49 -32.54
N LEU A 778 8.41 -5.35 -32.06
CA LEU A 778 8.75 -4.03 -32.61
C LEU A 778 10.18 -3.58 -32.24
N LEU A 779 10.84 -4.21 -31.28
CA LEU A 779 12.20 -3.85 -30.90
C LEU A 779 13.22 -4.71 -31.65
N PRO A 780 14.11 -4.12 -32.47
CA PRO A 780 15.24 -4.85 -33.04
C PRO A 780 16.16 -5.37 -31.94
N ASP A 781 16.71 -6.56 -32.13
CA ASP A 781 17.58 -7.25 -31.17
C ASP A 781 16.94 -7.46 -29.78
N SER A 782 15.62 -7.62 -29.71
CA SER A 782 14.89 -7.77 -28.44
C SER A 782 15.31 -9.01 -27.65
N GLU A 783 15.94 -10.01 -28.28
CA GLU A 783 16.54 -11.16 -27.60
C GLU A 783 17.62 -10.76 -26.59
N LYS A 784 18.30 -9.60 -26.79
CA LYS A 784 19.30 -9.09 -25.84
C LYS A 784 18.69 -8.64 -24.51
N LEU A 785 17.38 -8.33 -24.47
CA LEU A 785 16.66 -8.03 -23.22
C LEU A 785 16.52 -9.27 -22.33
N GLY A 786 16.61 -10.47 -22.92
CA GLY A 786 16.38 -11.73 -22.21
C GLY A 786 14.96 -11.88 -21.66
N ILE A 787 13.98 -11.13 -22.21
CA ILE A 787 12.59 -11.20 -21.78
C ILE A 787 11.90 -12.38 -22.46
N THR A 788 11.30 -13.25 -21.66
CA THR A 788 10.36 -14.28 -22.11
C THR A 788 8.99 -14.00 -21.50
N LEU A 789 7.93 -14.46 -22.18
CA LEU A 789 6.55 -14.26 -21.75
C LEU A 789 5.92 -15.59 -21.33
N THR A 790 5.22 -15.59 -20.20
CA THR A 790 4.37 -16.72 -19.79
C THR A 790 3.14 -16.82 -20.69
N GLU A 791 2.37 -17.89 -20.53
CA GLU A 791 1.07 -18.04 -21.19
C GLU A 791 0.11 -16.88 -20.90
N SER A 792 0.17 -16.30 -19.69
CA SER A 792 -0.61 -15.11 -19.29
C SER A 792 0.08 -13.78 -19.65
N CYS A 793 1.15 -13.82 -20.44
CA CYS A 793 1.97 -12.65 -20.78
C CYS A 793 2.54 -11.91 -19.55
N GLY A 794 2.90 -12.65 -18.50
CA GLY A 794 3.84 -12.18 -17.48
C GLY A 794 5.27 -12.17 -18.04
N MET A 795 6.07 -11.18 -17.67
CA MET A 795 7.46 -11.05 -18.15
C MET A 795 8.43 -11.75 -17.21
N ILE A 796 9.38 -12.48 -17.80
CA ILE A 796 10.53 -13.08 -17.09
C ILE A 796 11.79 -12.53 -17.78
N PRO A 797 12.70 -11.86 -17.08
CA PRO A 797 12.71 -11.62 -15.63
C PRO A 797 11.57 -10.71 -15.17
N GLU A 798 11.17 -10.87 -13.91
CA GLU A 798 10.08 -10.07 -13.30
C GLU A 798 10.36 -8.56 -13.28
N ALA A 799 11.63 -8.18 -13.18
CA ALA A 799 12.09 -6.79 -13.18
C ALA A 799 12.16 -6.26 -14.61
N SER A 800 11.02 -6.28 -15.31
CA SER A 800 10.89 -5.87 -16.70
C SER A 800 9.70 -4.94 -16.89
N VAL A 801 9.82 -4.01 -17.83
CA VAL A 801 8.77 -3.05 -18.20
C VAL A 801 8.76 -2.90 -19.71
N CYS A 802 7.59 -2.97 -20.35
CA CYS A 802 7.46 -2.65 -21.78
C CYS A 802 6.16 -1.91 -22.08
N GLY A 803 6.16 -1.10 -23.14
CA GLY A 803 5.01 -0.28 -23.50
C GLY A 803 5.21 0.51 -24.79
N MET A 804 4.26 1.38 -25.06
CA MET A 804 4.32 2.36 -26.14
C MET A 804 4.63 3.74 -25.58
N ILE A 805 5.13 4.64 -26.43
CA ILE A 805 5.41 6.05 -26.14
C ILE A 805 4.61 6.89 -27.12
N PHE A 806 3.83 7.84 -26.60
CA PHE A 806 3.06 8.80 -27.39
C PHE A 806 3.42 10.22 -27.01
N ILE A 807 3.50 11.08 -28.01
CA ILE A 807 3.82 12.50 -27.85
C ILE A 807 2.65 13.31 -28.40
N HIS A 808 1.95 14.01 -27.51
CA HIS A 808 0.81 14.84 -27.89
C HIS A 808 0.59 15.96 -26.86
N ARG A 809 0.15 17.16 -27.28
CA ARG A 809 -0.07 18.30 -26.36
C ARG A 809 -1.05 17.97 -25.23
N ASN A 810 -2.05 17.16 -25.56
CA ASN A 810 -3.10 16.71 -24.65
C ASN A 810 -2.97 15.23 -24.28
N ALA A 811 -1.77 14.64 -24.37
CA ALA A 811 -1.55 13.25 -24.00
C ALA A 811 -2.00 13.00 -22.54
N MET A 812 -2.72 11.91 -22.33
CA MET A 812 -3.18 11.43 -21.03
C MET A 812 -3.35 9.92 -21.06
N TYR A 813 -3.44 9.28 -19.90
CA TYR A 813 -3.72 7.85 -19.80
C TYR A 813 -5.24 7.63 -19.78
N PRO A 814 -5.88 7.14 -20.86
CA PRO A 814 -7.31 6.83 -20.83
C PRO A 814 -7.57 5.73 -19.80
N ASP A 815 -8.71 5.75 -19.13
CA ASP A 815 -9.04 4.75 -18.11
C ASP A 815 -10.10 3.78 -18.64
N ILE A 816 -9.66 2.63 -19.15
CA ILE A 816 -10.51 1.62 -19.78
C ILE A 816 -10.83 0.56 -18.74
N ARG A 817 -11.86 0.81 -17.92
CA ARG A 817 -12.26 -0.10 -16.83
C ARG A 817 -13.31 -1.11 -17.21
N ALA A 818 -14.23 -0.71 -18.09
CA ALA A 818 -15.39 -1.52 -18.43
C ALA A 818 -15.84 -1.26 -19.86
N ILE A 819 -16.00 -2.33 -20.63
CA ILE A 819 -16.42 -2.30 -22.04
C ILE A 819 -17.67 -3.14 -22.24
N GLY A 820 -18.49 -2.72 -23.20
CA GLY A 820 -19.69 -3.41 -23.63
C GLY A 820 -19.35 -4.59 -24.53
N ARG A 821 -20.32 -5.50 -24.68
CA ARG A 821 -20.12 -6.75 -25.42
C ARG A 821 -19.72 -6.52 -26.88
N LYS A 822 -20.28 -5.49 -27.52
CA LYS A 822 -19.96 -5.14 -28.91
C LYS A 822 -18.48 -4.77 -29.10
N GLN A 823 -17.92 -3.93 -28.22
CA GLN A 823 -16.50 -3.56 -28.31
C GLN A 823 -15.60 -4.73 -27.97
N TYR A 824 -15.97 -5.54 -26.97
CA TYR A 824 -15.27 -6.76 -26.60
C TYR A 824 -15.14 -7.73 -27.80
N ASP A 825 -16.25 -8.07 -28.45
CA ASP A 825 -16.25 -9.00 -29.59
C ASP A 825 -15.50 -8.40 -30.80
N CYS A 826 -15.67 -7.11 -31.08
CA CYS A 826 -14.98 -6.40 -32.17
C CYS A 826 -13.46 -6.35 -31.94
N TYR A 827 -13.02 -6.06 -30.72
CA TYR A 827 -11.60 -6.01 -30.37
C TYR A 827 -10.96 -7.40 -30.43
N ALA A 828 -11.62 -8.42 -29.88
CA ALA A 828 -11.17 -9.82 -29.96
C ALA A 828 -10.99 -10.26 -31.42
N ALA A 829 -11.94 -9.93 -32.29
CA ALA A 829 -11.85 -10.22 -33.72
C ALA A 829 -10.68 -9.50 -34.40
N ARG A 830 -10.48 -8.19 -34.13
CA ARG A 830 -9.32 -7.43 -34.67
C ARG A 830 -7.98 -7.98 -34.21
N ARG A 831 -7.92 -8.50 -32.98
CA ARG A 831 -6.72 -9.14 -32.41
C ARG A 831 -6.51 -10.59 -32.87
N GLY A 832 -7.52 -11.22 -33.50
CA GLY A 832 -7.49 -12.64 -33.84
C GLY A 832 -7.49 -13.55 -32.61
N MET A 833 -8.11 -13.11 -31.51
CA MET A 833 -8.19 -13.90 -30.26
C MET A 833 -9.22 -15.02 -30.39
N THR A 834 -8.92 -16.16 -29.79
CA THR A 834 -9.92 -17.20 -29.52
C THR A 834 -10.90 -16.73 -28.43
N ASP A 835 -12.07 -17.35 -28.32
CA ASP A 835 -13.01 -17.05 -27.24
C ASP A 835 -12.39 -17.28 -25.85
N GLU A 836 -11.51 -18.27 -25.72
CA GLU A 836 -10.78 -18.56 -24.49
C GLU A 836 -9.77 -17.46 -24.17
N ASP A 837 -8.95 -17.04 -25.15
CA ASP A 837 -8.01 -15.94 -24.99
C ASP A 837 -8.73 -14.63 -24.64
N ALA A 838 -9.82 -14.32 -25.33
CA ALA A 838 -10.61 -13.13 -25.08
C ALA A 838 -11.19 -13.15 -23.66
N ARG A 839 -11.66 -14.29 -23.15
CA ARG A 839 -12.12 -14.40 -21.75
C ARG A 839 -10.98 -14.24 -20.76
N ARG A 840 -9.85 -14.91 -21.01
CA ARG A 840 -8.66 -14.87 -20.16
C ARG A 840 -8.06 -13.47 -20.03
N PHE A 841 -7.90 -12.75 -21.14
CA PHE A 841 -7.21 -11.47 -21.18
C PHE A 841 -8.13 -10.26 -21.02
N LEU A 842 -9.37 -10.32 -21.52
CA LEU A 842 -10.28 -9.18 -21.57
C LEU A 842 -11.54 -9.37 -20.73
N GLY A 843 -11.82 -10.58 -20.23
CA GLY A 843 -13.07 -10.90 -19.54
C GLY A 843 -13.34 -10.04 -18.31
N HIS A 844 -12.27 -9.62 -17.60
CA HIS A 844 -12.36 -8.72 -16.46
C HIS A 844 -12.90 -7.32 -16.81
N LEU A 845 -12.77 -6.89 -18.08
CA LEU A 845 -13.30 -5.61 -18.58
C LEU A 845 -14.77 -5.70 -18.99
N LEU A 846 -15.31 -6.91 -19.21
CA LEU A 846 -16.65 -7.05 -19.73
C LEU A 846 -17.68 -6.64 -18.66
N ARG A 847 -18.54 -5.67 -18.98
CA ARG A 847 -19.65 -5.26 -18.10
C ARG A 847 -20.53 -6.49 -17.79
N PRO A 848 -20.83 -6.77 -16.51
CA PRO A 848 -21.79 -7.83 -16.17
C PRO A 848 -23.13 -7.52 -16.84
N ALA A 849 -23.74 -8.50 -17.50
CA ALA A 849 -25.11 -8.37 -18.00
C ALA A 849 -26.02 -7.97 -16.82
N ALA A 850 -26.98 -7.08 -17.07
CA ALA A 850 -28.04 -6.85 -16.09
C ALA A 850 -28.68 -8.21 -15.77
N PRO A 851 -28.86 -8.58 -14.49
CA PRO A 851 -29.54 -9.83 -14.18
C PRO A 851 -30.92 -9.76 -14.84
N SER A 852 -31.23 -10.75 -15.69
CA SER A 852 -32.59 -10.92 -16.17
C SER A 852 -33.46 -11.06 -14.92
N ILE A 853 -34.37 -10.12 -14.72
CA ILE A 853 -35.39 -10.26 -13.69
C ILE A 853 -36.17 -11.51 -14.08
N ALA A 854 -35.87 -12.63 -13.41
CA ALA A 854 -36.72 -13.80 -13.50
C ALA A 854 -38.11 -13.33 -13.02
N PRO A 855 -39.18 -13.53 -13.79
CA PRO A 855 -40.51 -13.22 -13.30
C PRO A 855 -40.72 -14.07 -12.03
N CYS A 856 -40.94 -13.38 -10.91
CA CYS A 856 -41.36 -14.02 -9.67
C CYS A 856 -42.64 -14.83 -9.97
N PRO A 857 -42.75 -16.10 -9.51
CA PRO A 857 -43.93 -16.93 -9.77
C PRO A 857 -45.23 -16.34 -9.22
#